data_AF-A0AAE0F0F4-F1
#
_entry.id   AF-A0AAE0F0F4-F1
#
_cell.length_a   1.000
_cell.length_b   1.000
_cell.length_c   1.000
_cell.angle_alpha   90.00
_cell.angle_beta   90.00
_cell.angle_gamma   90.00
#
_symmetry.space_group_name_H-M   'P 1'
#
loop_
_entity.id
_entity.type
_entity.pdbx_description
1 polymer ?
#
loop_
_entity_poly.entity_id
_entity_poly.type
_entity_poly.pdbx_seq_one_letter_code
_entity_poly.pdbx_strand_id
1 'polypeptide(L)'
;MAENGGGGPGGDPEGNDFENDSTVSGEEDGTSSFLPPFANEDNKHLDRVIKAEEKQLEAVEAALEENRDRINIMEEHLRNVQQELVYTQSRVDTKNKEIESEDHLKQINERELGRIRKDMEALDREGVELQDKLNSIQNNIYRGNEKMDQFKLLMNWNQEELEQWALASRQKEEDNLALEKYQRADEARVKELNLHIEKLTKKVNRKKTELETEVTDTQAAQIQLDKTAEDFRTLHNERQELVKQWEEAVEAMKRRDAAIQAASERFAQKKMEIRHKQGQLDEKAKFLEQEKANNKEVDARIQLADRGLSKLRAQYTHENHGLSEMQDEADVLRNTLSKLANDLAVQRGNNATLRSDVEEKKRKLEATRKRYTQVEIKLREELGNLDTMEKKTNELHKLHSQEEDRLKAHQKEVSDLKEMMFKNSQELFTLRTKERDLIAEIAGGQSQNKNLTHKITQLDAQVVRQQEMLYNAEFQIQQLERKVARAAGERSDEEKRLLNTKIDALTLQLEEKTAEHTMLATSVKRAEDDLNSARRKNSEFNHESGMLRSKIAELSLESETVMRSVKAAIRDKEEQMVAHDVLKLEVKRLRDLLNLRADEVFGLENRKYQLQMSMEERKNEIEVHRGVLQAQLKSMTEDLHRATLELKERQLRVQKLQSKYEVLIGRVQPEEGEEERSQAYYVIKAAQEREDLQRQGDALDAQIRKAEAEVRALEATLGKLNDKNTMYRTSFKPVGDKERLDQRAQLREKLDRAYDRMKFKRNEERSLQHDLEQIDSRLTNMQQEEHTLSKGVEELQHRSGAAESDLQDQLNKAARAKRKMNKLRNELRGRLGAAESEETVEELDFGLMESKEMNRFLLAELRNVAASEPIVAARLEAAGIKLPSDRSAPPSRAASVASSRRSSGGSISSDGSNKSGTIPTRQVQFSGLRG
;
A
#
# COMPACT_ATOMS: atom_id res chain seq x y z
N MET A 1 26.94 47.12 -29.82
CA MET A 1 28.42 47.13 -29.84
C MET A 1 28.85 45.70 -30.07
N ALA A 2 29.76 45.44 -31.03
CA ALA A 2 30.15 44.11 -31.57
C ALA A 2 28.95 43.31 -32.13
N GLU A 3 28.84 42.91 -33.40
CA GLU A 3 29.78 42.48 -34.46
C GLU A 3 30.49 41.13 -34.24
N ASN A 4 30.09 40.17 -35.09
CA ASN A 4 30.84 39.07 -35.72
C ASN A 4 31.60 38.05 -34.84
N GLY A 5 31.61 36.76 -35.17
CA GLY A 5 30.97 35.96 -36.25
C GLY A 5 31.15 34.47 -35.90
N GLY A 6 30.81 33.45 -36.70
CA GLY A 6 30.28 33.24 -38.06
C GLY A 6 30.50 31.75 -38.42
N GLY A 7 29.89 31.08 -39.39
CA GLY A 7 28.87 31.43 -40.40
C GLY A 7 28.26 30.15 -41.01
N GLY A 8 27.50 30.26 -42.11
CA GLY A 8 26.86 29.11 -42.82
C GLY A 8 27.83 28.29 -43.71
N PRO A 9 27.37 27.50 -44.71
CA PRO A 9 26.04 27.48 -45.39
C PRO A 9 25.20 26.22 -45.05
N GLY A 10 23.98 25.97 -45.56
CA GLY A 10 23.11 26.71 -46.49
C GLY A 10 22.58 25.81 -47.62
N GLY A 11 21.26 25.83 -47.90
CA GLY A 11 20.62 24.99 -48.94
C GLY A 11 19.09 24.94 -48.90
N ASP A 12 18.45 25.70 -49.79
CA ASP A 12 17.01 25.74 -50.16
C ASP A 12 16.59 24.48 -50.99
N PRO A 13 15.31 24.27 -51.45
CA PRO A 13 14.23 25.26 -51.65
C PRO A 13 12.74 24.84 -51.45
N GLU A 14 11.84 25.83 -51.61
CA GLU A 14 10.47 25.82 -52.22
C GLU A 14 9.38 24.79 -51.75
N GLY A 15 8.08 25.12 -51.66
CA GLY A 15 7.34 26.36 -51.95
C GLY A 15 5.80 26.17 -51.92
N ASN A 16 5.04 27.21 -52.31
CA ASN A 16 3.57 27.30 -52.51
C ASN A 16 2.60 27.21 -51.32
N ASP A 17 2.12 28.38 -50.88
CA ASP A 17 0.72 28.86 -50.89
C ASP A 17 -0.46 27.88 -51.07
N PHE A 18 -1.51 28.08 -50.26
CA PHE A 18 -2.84 28.47 -50.79
C PHE A 18 -3.73 29.13 -49.71
N GLU A 19 -4.58 30.07 -50.13
CA GLU A 19 -5.52 30.84 -49.27
C GLU A 19 -6.80 30.07 -48.93
N ASN A 20 -7.52 30.47 -47.86
CA ASN A 20 -8.92 30.92 -48.03
C ASN A 20 -9.44 31.80 -46.87
N ASP A 21 -10.46 32.61 -47.16
CA ASP A 21 -11.17 33.54 -46.27
C ASP A 21 -12.30 32.87 -45.47
N SER A 22 -12.64 33.45 -44.32
CA SER A 22 -13.99 33.36 -43.73
C SER A 22 -14.31 34.59 -42.87
N THR A 23 -14.51 35.73 -43.52
CA THR A 23 -15.10 36.94 -42.95
C THR A 23 -16.41 36.67 -42.20
N VAL A 24 -16.60 37.29 -41.03
CA VAL A 24 -17.86 37.29 -40.27
C VAL A 24 -18.27 38.74 -39.97
N SER A 25 -19.13 39.29 -40.82
CA SER A 25 -19.92 40.50 -40.51
C SER A 25 -21.16 40.10 -39.72
N GLY A 26 -21.43 40.75 -38.59
CA GLY A 26 -22.58 40.43 -37.74
C GLY A 26 -23.92 40.97 -38.27
N GLU A 27 -25.01 40.44 -37.72
CA GLU A 27 -26.35 41.03 -37.77
C GLU A 27 -26.73 41.48 -36.34
N GLU A 28 -27.39 42.64 -36.20
CA GLU A 28 -27.69 43.24 -34.89
C GLU A 28 -28.94 42.63 -34.21
N ASP A 29 -29.03 42.79 -32.87
CA ASP A 29 -30.14 42.34 -32.00
C ASP A 29 -31.46 43.04 -32.36
N GLY A 30 -32.11 42.55 -33.42
CA GLY A 30 -33.38 43.02 -33.94
C GLY A 30 -34.55 42.64 -33.04
N THR A 31 -34.64 43.25 -31.85
CA THR A 31 -35.73 43.07 -30.87
C THR A 31 -37.06 43.69 -31.37
N SER A 32 -37.56 43.15 -32.47
CA SER A 32 -38.87 43.40 -33.04
C SER A 32 -39.90 42.69 -32.16
N SER A 33 -40.47 43.38 -31.17
CA SER A 33 -41.69 42.90 -30.51
C SER A 33 -42.86 43.00 -31.49
N PHE A 34 -43.74 42.00 -31.50
CA PHE A 34 -44.81 41.88 -32.49
C PHE A 34 -45.79 43.07 -32.52
N LEU A 35 -45.94 43.77 -31.39
CA LEU A 35 -47.21 44.38 -31.06
C LEU A 35 -47.59 45.55 -31.98
N PRO A 36 -48.73 45.45 -32.70
CA PRO A 36 -49.28 46.57 -33.44
C PRO A 36 -49.56 47.77 -32.51
N PRO A 37 -49.48 49.02 -33.00
CA PRO A 37 -49.63 50.22 -32.16
C PRO A 37 -50.90 50.27 -31.31
N PHE A 38 -51.99 49.64 -31.78
CA PHE A 38 -53.29 49.57 -31.10
C PHE A 38 -53.38 48.54 -29.96
N ALA A 39 -52.33 47.78 -29.66
CA ALA A 39 -52.36 46.83 -28.54
C ALA A 39 -52.62 47.55 -27.20
N ASN A 40 -53.54 47.01 -26.39
CA ASN A 40 -53.92 47.55 -25.08
C ASN A 40 -52.73 47.62 -24.11
N GLU A 41 -52.81 48.46 -23.08
CA GLU A 41 -51.80 48.55 -22.01
C GLU A 41 -51.50 47.17 -21.40
N ASP A 42 -52.52 46.39 -21.05
CA ASP A 42 -52.37 45.03 -20.49
C ASP A 42 -51.62 44.09 -21.44
N ASN A 43 -51.88 44.19 -22.75
CA ASN A 43 -51.23 43.37 -23.77
C ASN A 43 -49.77 43.82 -24.00
N LYS A 44 -49.49 45.13 -23.93
CA LYS A 44 -48.13 45.69 -23.97
C LYS A 44 -47.34 45.37 -22.71
N HIS A 45 -48.01 45.26 -21.56
CA HIS A 45 -47.42 44.75 -20.33
C HIS A 45 -47.11 43.25 -20.46
N LEU A 46 -48.06 42.44 -20.95
CA LEU A 46 -47.87 41.02 -21.20
C LEU A 46 -46.74 40.71 -22.19
N ASP A 47 -46.64 41.38 -23.34
CA ASP A 47 -45.52 41.18 -24.28
C ASP A 47 -44.16 41.61 -23.69
N ARG A 48 -44.11 42.64 -22.83
CA ARG A 48 -42.90 42.98 -22.08
C ARG A 48 -42.55 41.93 -21.02
N VAL A 49 -43.53 41.38 -20.30
CA VAL A 49 -43.33 40.32 -19.31
C VAL A 49 -42.88 39.04 -20.00
N ILE A 50 -43.60 38.60 -21.04
CA ILE A 50 -43.24 37.46 -21.88
C ILE A 50 -41.83 37.65 -22.44
N LYS A 51 -41.46 38.83 -22.96
CA LYS A 51 -40.10 39.06 -23.50
C LYS A 51 -39.01 39.20 -22.44
N ALA A 52 -39.36 39.64 -21.24
CA ALA A 52 -38.45 39.60 -20.10
C ALA A 52 -38.24 38.16 -19.62
N GLU A 53 -39.30 37.34 -19.57
CA GLU A 53 -39.24 35.92 -19.21
C GLU A 53 -38.55 35.10 -20.30
N GLU A 54 -38.91 35.23 -21.58
CA GLU A 54 -38.22 34.64 -22.74
C GLU A 54 -36.72 34.95 -22.71
N LYS A 55 -36.33 36.24 -22.61
CA LYS A 55 -34.91 36.64 -22.61
C LYS A 55 -34.20 36.27 -21.29
N GLN A 56 -34.92 36.12 -20.17
CA GLN A 56 -34.36 35.52 -18.95
C GLN A 56 -34.18 34.01 -19.09
N LEU A 57 -35.09 33.31 -19.77
CA LEU A 57 -35.04 31.87 -19.98
C LEU A 57 -33.91 31.52 -20.97
N GLU A 58 -33.83 32.22 -22.11
CA GLU A 58 -32.70 32.13 -23.04
C GLU A 58 -31.35 32.47 -22.36
N ALA A 59 -31.29 33.52 -21.53
CA ALA A 59 -30.08 33.88 -20.80
C ALA A 59 -29.73 32.87 -19.70
N VAL A 60 -30.70 32.26 -19.03
CA VAL A 60 -30.49 31.21 -18.02
C VAL A 60 -30.13 29.88 -18.67
N GLU A 61 -30.70 29.53 -19.83
CA GLU A 61 -30.29 28.35 -20.60
C GLU A 61 -28.87 28.52 -21.15
N ALA A 62 -28.57 29.64 -21.80
CA ALA A 62 -27.22 29.95 -22.26
C ALA A 62 -26.20 29.97 -21.10
N ALA A 63 -26.55 30.58 -19.96
CA ALA A 63 -25.70 30.54 -18.77
C ALA A 63 -25.62 29.15 -18.13
N LEU A 64 -26.63 28.28 -18.26
CA LEU A 64 -26.57 26.90 -17.77
C LEU A 64 -25.74 26.00 -18.68
N GLU A 65 -25.77 26.20 -20.00
CA GLU A 65 -24.89 25.52 -20.94
C GLU A 65 -23.44 26.03 -20.79
N GLU A 66 -23.21 27.35 -20.74
CA GLU A 66 -21.89 27.92 -20.43
C GLU A 66 -21.35 27.42 -19.09
N ASN A 67 -22.15 27.41 -18.01
CA ASN A 67 -21.70 26.88 -16.73
C ASN A 67 -21.48 25.35 -16.77
N ARG A 68 -22.24 24.57 -17.55
CA ARG A 68 -21.98 23.12 -17.70
C ARG A 68 -20.68 22.86 -18.45
N ASP A 69 -20.46 23.50 -19.59
CA ASP A 69 -19.24 23.34 -20.37
C ASP A 69 -18.03 23.89 -19.60
N ARG A 70 -18.19 25.00 -18.89
CA ARG A 70 -17.18 25.51 -17.95
C ARG A 70 -16.91 24.54 -16.79
N ILE A 71 -17.93 23.89 -16.21
CA ILE A 71 -17.73 22.86 -15.18
C ILE A 71 -16.98 21.67 -15.76
N ASN A 72 -17.37 21.16 -16.94
CA ASN A 72 -16.69 20.06 -17.62
C ASN A 72 -15.20 20.40 -17.88
N ILE A 73 -14.93 21.57 -18.47
CA ILE A 73 -13.57 22.09 -18.72
C ILE A 73 -12.81 22.28 -17.40
N MET A 74 -13.46 22.76 -16.34
CA MET A 74 -12.83 22.92 -15.03
C MET A 74 -12.56 21.58 -14.32
N GLU A 75 -13.38 20.55 -14.52
CA GLU A 75 -13.13 19.20 -14.01
C GLU A 75 -11.98 18.51 -14.75
N GLU A 76 -11.92 18.62 -16.08
CA GLU A 76 -10.81 18.12 -16.89
C GLU A 76 -9.51 18.89 -16.57
N HIS A 77 -9.56 20.22 -16.51
CA HIS A 77 -8.43 21.04 -16.08
C HIS A 77 -8.01 20.73 -14.63
N LEU A 78 -8.95 20.43 -13.72
CA LEU A 78 -8.62 20.03 -12.35
C LEU A 78 -7.98 18.64 -12.28
N ARG A 79 -8.39 17.67 -13.12
CA ARG A 79 -7.66 16.39 -13.28
C ARG A 79 -6.24 16.63 -13.81
N ASN A 80 -6.09 17.46 -14.84
CA ASN A 80 -4.80 17.77 -15.42
C ASN A 80 -3.89 18.50 -14.42
N VAL A 81 -4.42 19.45 -13.63
CA VAL A 81 -3.69 20.11 -12.54
C VAL A 81 -3.35 19.15 -11.40
N GLN A 82 -4.20 18.19 -11.08
CA GLN A 82 -3.86 17.13 -10.10
C GLN A 82 -2.75 16.21 -10.62
N GLN A 83 -2.77 15.87 -11.90
CA GLN A 83 -1.72 15.07 -12.55
C GLN A 83 -0.39 15.85 -12.60
N GLU A 84 -0.40 17.12 -12.99
CA GLU A 84 0.77 18.00 -12.94
C GLU A 84 1.25 18.26 -11.50
N LEU A 85 0.37 18.29 -10.51
CA LEU A 85 0.77 18.36 -9.09
C LEU A 85 1.50 17.08 -8.66
N VAL A 86 1.02 15.90 -9.08
CA VAL A 86 1.72 14.62 -8.82
C VAL A 86 3.05 14.55 -9.57
N TYR A 87 3.13 15.01 -10.83
CA TYR A 87 4.40 15.06 -11.58
C TYR A 87 5.39 16.06 -11.00
N THR A 88 4.93 17.26 -10.60
CA THR A 88 5.80 18.25 -9.96
C THR A 88 6.23 17.82 -8.56
N GLN A 89 5.37 17.18 -7.77
CA GLN A 89 5.75 16.56 -6.50
C GLN A 89 6.81 15.47 -6.71
N SER A 90 6.59 14.53 -7.64
CA SER A 90 7.57 13.47 -7.96
C SER A 90 8.91 14.05 -8.45
N ARG A 91 8.87 15.14 -9.23
CA ARG A 91 10.08 15.85 -9.69
C ARG A 91 10.78 16.61 -8.55
N VAL A 92 10.03 17.16 -7.59
CA VAL A 92 10.57 17.78 -6.37
C VAL A 92 11.18 16.72 -5.46
N ASP A 93 10.52 15.58 -5.22
CA ASP A 93 11.03 14.48 -4.40
C ASP A 93 12.30 13.85 -5.01
N THR A 94 12.38 13.82 -6.35
CA THR A 94 13.59 13.40 -7.07
C THR A 94 14.70 14.45 -6.94
N LYS A 95 14.39 15.74 -7.13
CA LYS A 95 15.35 16.84 -6.94
C LYS A 95 15.85 16.97 -5.49
N ASN A 96 15.02 16.67 -4.49
CA ASN A 96 15.44 16.64 -3.09
C ASN A 96 16.45 15.51 -2.85
N LYS A 97 16.25 14.32 -3.40
CA LYS A 97 17.23 13.21 -3.33
C LYS A 97 18.52 13.52 -4.08
N GLU A 98 18.43 14.21 -5.21
CA GLU A 98 19.60 14.71 -5.93
C GLU A 98 20.38 15.72 -5.06
N ILE A 99 19.70 16.71 -4.45
CA ILE A 99 20.30 17.69 -3.52
C ILE A 99 20.92 17.00 -2.30
N GLU A 100 20.24 16.02 -1.68
CA GLU A 100 20.79 15.21 -0.59
C GLU A 100 22.07 14.46 -1.01
N SER A 101 22.11 13.96 -2.25
CA SER A 101 23.30 13.31 -2.81
C SER A 101 24.44 14.30 -3.12
N GLU A 102 24.11 15.50 -3.62
CA GLU A 102 25.06 16.59 -3.88
C GLU A 102 25.64 17.14 -2.57
N ASP A 103 24.83 17.37 -1.53
CA ASP A 103 25.32 17.79 -0.22
C ASP A 103 26.13 16.69 0.47
N HIS A 104 25.82 15.40 0.28
CA HIS A 104 26.66 14.30 0.76
C HIS A 104 28.03 14.26 0.05
N LEU A 105 28.05 14.38 -1.28
CA LEU A 105 29.28 14.46 -2.08
C LEU A 105 30.10 15.71 -1.72
N LYS A 106 29.44 16.85 -1.54
CA LYS A 106 30.05 18.11 -1.09
C LYS A 106 30.64 17.97 0.31
N GLN A 107 29.96 17.36 1.27
CA GLN A 107 30.53 17.08 2.59
C GLN A 107 31.77 16.18 2.54
N ILE A 108 31.82 15.19 1.64
CA ILE A 108 33.02 14.37 1.42
C ILE A 108 34.15 15.23 0.83
N ASN A 109 33.85 16.03 -0.19
CA ASN A 109 34.81 16.94 -0.82
C ASN A 109 35.32 18.01 0.16
N GLU A 110 34.47 18.57 1.03
CA GLU A 110 34.86 19.51 2.09
C GLU A 110 35.74 18.87 3.15
N ARG A 111 35.52 17.59 3.49
CA ARG A 111 36.39 16.82 4.41
C ARG A 111 37.76 16.56 3.80
N GLU A 112 37.83 16.10 2.55
CA GLU A 112 39.12 15.87 1.87
C GLU A 112 39.84 17.19 1.56
N LEU A 113 39.14 18.28 1.19
CA LEU A 113 39.73 19.62 1.09
C LEU A 113 40.24 20.11 2.45
N GLY A 114 39.50 19.86 3.54
CA GLY A 114 39.92 20.19 4.90
C GLY A 114 41.13 19.39 5.38
N ARG A 115 41.30 18.16 4.88
CA ARG A 115 42.50 17.33 5.07
C ARG A 115 43.67 17.85 4.26
N ILE A 116 43.51 17.99 2.94
CA ILE A 116 44.55 18.49 2.03
C ILE A 116 45.06 19.87 2.46
N ARG A 117 44.19 20.76 2.97
CA ARG A 117 44.60 22.04 3.56
C ARG A 117 45.49 21.86 4.80
N LYS A 118 45.16 20.95 5.72
CA LYS A 118 46.00 20.66 6.90
C LYS A 118 47.33 20.02 6.52
N ASP A 119 47.33 19.17 5.51
CA ASP A 119 48.54 18.54 4.98
C ASP A 119 49.44 19.58 4.28
N MET A 120 48.86 20.52 3.52
CA MET A 120 49.58 21.70 2.99
C MET A 120 50.10 22.60 4.12
N GLU A 121 49.27 22.97 5.10
CA GLU A 121 49.70 23.76 6.26
C GLU A 121 50.81 23.08 7.07
N ALA A 122 50.91 21.74 7.05
CA ALA A 122 52.02 21.00 7.65
C ALA A 122 53.29 21.09 6.78
N LEU A 123 53.18 20.86 5.47
CA LEU A 123 54.30 20.94 4.52
C LEU A 123 54.86 22.37 4.39
N ASP A 124 54.01 23.40 4.42
CA ASP A 124 54.44 24.81 4.42
C ASP A 124 55.21 25.16 5.70
N ARG A 125 54.79 24.65 6.87
CA ARG A 125 55.53 24.80 8.13
C ARG A 125 56.86 24.04 8.09
N GLU A 126 56.90 22.83 7.54
CA GLU A 126 58.15 22.09 7.33
C GLU A 126 59.07 22.85 6.35
N GLY A 127 58.52 23.45 5.29
CA GLY A 127 59.25 24.29 4.34
C GLY A 127 59.87 25.53 5.00
N VAL A 128 59.12 26.26 5.83
CA VAL A 128 59.63 27.39 6.62
C VAL A 128 60.71 26.92 7.60
N GLU A 129 60.48 25.83 8.33
CA GLU A 129 61.47 25.26 9.24
C GLU A 129 62.76 24.84 8.50
N LEU A 130 62.65 24.24 7.31
CA LEU A 130 63.79 23.85 6.47
C LEU A 130 64.53 25.08 5.92
N GLN A 131 63.81 26.14 5.55
CA GLN A 131 64.41 27.41 5.15
C GLN A 131 65.14 28.08 6.31
N ASP A 132 64.60 28.08 7.53
CA ASP A 132 65.29 28.61 8.72
C ASP A 132 66.50 27.76 9.13
N LYS A 133 66.41 26.43 9.00
CA LYS A 133 67.56 25.53 9.17
C LYS A 133 68.63 25.82 8.12
N LEU A 134 68.26 26.06 6.85
CA LEU A 134 69.18 26.45 5.78
C LEU A 134 69.84 27.81 6.06
N ASN A 135 69.04 28.83 6.39
CA ASN A 135 69.49 30.18 6.75
C ASN A 135 70.47 30.13 7.93
N SER A 136 70.16 29.34 8.96
CA SER A 136 71.02 29.12 10.13
C SER A 136 72.34 28.44 9.73
N ILE A 137 72.28 27.38 8.92
CA ILE A 137 73.47 26.68 8.40
C ILE A 137 74.34 27.63 7.56
N GLN A 138 73.76 28.42 6.66
CA GLN A 138 74.50 29.41 5.85
C GLN A 138 75.16 30.48 6.72
N ASN A 139 74.46 31.04 7.70
CA ASN A 139 75.03 32.00 8.66
C ASN A 139 76.15 31.38 9.51
N ASN A 140 76.02 30.12 9.91
CA ASN A 140 77.04 29.40 10.65
C ASN A 140 78.25 29.02 9.77
N ILE A 141 78.05 28.73 8.49
CA ILE A 141 79.14 28.56 7.50
C ILE A 141 79.86 29.89 7.28
N TYR A 142 79.14 31.01 7.10
CA TYR A 142 79.75 32.32 6.91
C TYR A 142 80.61 32.73 8.13
N ARG A 143 80.03 32.67 9.33
CA ARG A 143 80.74 32.93 10.60
C ARG A 143 81.87 31.93 10.85
N GLY A 144 81.71 30.68 10.40
CA GLY A 144 82.74 29.64 10.46
C GLY A 144 83.91 29.93 9.54
N ASN A 145 83.64 30.45 8.33
CA ASN A 145 84.66 30.81 7.35
C ASN A 145 85.39 32.10 7.75
N GLU A 146 84.66 33.12 8.23
CA GLU A 146 85.24 34.34 8.81
C GLU A 146 86.16 34.01 10.00
N LYS A 147 85.70 33.15 10.92
CA LYS A 147 86.55 32.62 12.01
C LYS A 147 87.70 31.78 11.49
N MET A 148 87.53 31.01 10.44
CA MET A 148 88.62 30.22 9.85
C MET A 148 89.70 31.12 9.23
N ASP A 149 89.35 32.25 8.64
CA ASP A 149 90.32 33.21 8.10
C ASP A 149 91.00 34.02 9.23
N GLN A 150 90.24 34.41 10.27
CA GLN A 150 90.83 34.93 11.52
C GLN A 150 91.78 33.91 12.16
N PHE A 151 91.41 32.62 12.18
CA PHE A 151 92.26 31.54 12.71
C PHE A 151 93.45 31.23 11.81
N LYS A 152 93.41 31.40 10.48
CA LYS A 152 94.62 31.31 9.64
C LYS A 152 95.61 32.41 9.98
N LEU A 153 95.13 33.63 10.14
CA LEU A 153 95.96 34.80 10.43
C LEU A 153 96.56 34.70 11.85
N LEU A 154 95.76 34.28 12.84
CA LEU A 154 96.22 33.97 14.19
C LEU A 154 97.11 32.72 14.24
N MET A 155 96.85 31.69 13.43
CA MET A 155 97.69 30.49 13.35
C MET A 155 99.07 30.83 12.79
N ASN A 156 99.18 31.72 11.81
CA ASN A 156 100.47 32.12 11.26
C ASN A 156 101.32 32.88 12.29
N TRP A 157 100.70 33.75 13.09
CA TRP A 157 101.37 34.44 14.22
C TRP A 157 101.69 33.46 15.36
N ASN A 158 100.74 32.62 15.76
CA ASN A 158 100.93 31.61 16.78
C ASN A 158 101.94 30.54 16.36
N GLN A 159 102.17 30.27 15.07
CA GLN A 159 103.21 29.33 14.61
C GLN A 159 104.60 29.82 15.04
N GLU A 160 104.90 31.10 14.81
CA GLU A 160 106.19 31.73 15.13
C GLU A 160 106.45 31.84 16.65
N GLU A 161 105.38 31.98 17.44
CA GLU A 161 105.44 31.96 18.91
C GLU A 161 105.45 30.54 19.49
N LEU A 162 104.67 29.61 18.93
CA LEU A 162 104.58 28.21 19.35
C LEU A 162 105.88 27.46 19.07
N GLU A 163 106.61 27.74 17.99
CA GLU A 163 107.92 27.10 17.76
C GLU A 163 108.95 27.44 18.85
N GLN A 164 108.81 28.59 19.50
CA GLN A 164 109.64 28.99 20.64
C GLN A 164 109.13 28.39 21.95
N TRP A 165 107.82 28.46 22.22
CA TRP A 165 107.24 27.93 23.46
C TRP A 165 107.16 26.40 23.50
N ALA A 166 106.89 25.71 22.39
CA ALA A 166 106.76 24.25 22.36
C ALA A 166 108.06 23.53 22.75
N LEU A 167 109.22 24.13 22.48
CA LEU A 167 110.52 23.53 22.83
C LEU A 167 110.75 23.52 24.35
N ALA A 168 110.24 24.53 25.07
CA ALA A 168 110.24 24.58 26.53
C ALA A 168 109.05 23.83 27.16
N SER A 169 107.85 23.97 26.57
CA SER A 169 106.59 23.40 27.07
C SER A 169 106.58 21.88 26.99
N ARG A 170 107.09 21.29 25.91
CA ARG A 170 107.13 19.82 25.72
C ARG A 170 107.82 19.07 26.85
N GLN A 171 108.88 19.63 27.45
CA GLN A 171 109.58 19.04 28.61
C GLN A 171 108.81 19.14 29.94
N LYS A 172 107.63 19.78 29.96
CA LYS A 172 106.72 19.87 31.12
C LYS A 172 105.31 19.35 30.85
N GLU A 173 104.86 19.42 29.60
CA GLU A 173 103.63 18.78 29.16
C GLU A 173 103.75 17.25 29.13
N GLU A 174 104.91 16.65 28.82
CA GLU A 174 105.02 15.18 28.77
C GLU A 174 104.71 14.51 30.14
N ASP A 175 105.11 15.13 31.27
CA ASP A 175 104.72 14.69 32.63
C ASP A 175 103.23 14.97 32.94
N ASN A 176 102.78 16.22 32.76
CA ASN A 176 101.41 16.62 33.13
C ASN A 176 100.33 15.94 32.27
N LEU A 177 100.61 15.73 30.98
CA LEU A 177 99.70 15.02 30.06
C LEU A 177 99.48 13.58 30.48
N ALA A 178 100.39 12.92 31.21
CA ALA A 178 100.16 11.57 31.71
C ALA A 178 99.02 11.55 32.74
N LEU A 179 99.07 12.44 33.74
CA LEU A 179 98.04 12.55 34.77
C LEU A 179 96.73 13.10 34.20
N GLU A 180 96.79 14.15 33.37
CA GLU A 180 95.59 14.79 32.84
C GLU A 180 94.86 13.91 31.79
N LYS A 181 95.57 13.02 31.08
CA LYS A 181 94.92 12.01 30.21
C LYS A 181 94.05 11.04 31.00
N TYR A 182 94.48 10.57 32.18
CA TYR A 182 93.65 9.69 33.01
C TYR A 182 92.43 10.44 33.53
N GLN A 183 92.60 11.64 34.11
CA GLN A 183 91.45 12.42 34.60
C GLN A 183 90.46 12.78 33.48
N ARG A 184 90.94 13.23 32.31
CA ARG A 184 90.08 13.55 31.16
C ARG A 184 89.39 12.29 30.59
N ALA A 185 90.01 11.12 30.66
CA ALA A 185 89.39 9.86 30.27
C ALA A 185 88.24 9.49 31.21
N ASP A 186 88.44 9.56 32.53
CA ASP A 186 87.39 9.28 33.52
C ASP A 186 86.26 10.31 33.46
N GLU A 187 86.58 11.61 33.33
CA GLU A 187 85.58 12.65 33.13
C GLU A 187 84.78 12.47 31.83
N ALA A 188 85.44 12.07 30.73
CA ALA A 188 84.75 11.75 29.48
C ALA A 188 83.85 10.52 29.66
N ARG A 189 84.30 9.50 30.40
CA ARG A 189 83.52 8.29 30.70
C ARG A 189 82.30 8.58 31.56
N VAL A 190 82.42 9.46 32.55
CA VAL A 190 81.29 9.95 33.36
C VAL A 190 80.32 10.77 32.53
N LYS A 191 80.80 11.65 31.64
CA LYS A 191 79.95 12.44 30.72
C LYS A 191 79.25 11.54 29.70
N GLU A 192 79.91 10.51 29.17
CA GLU A 192 79.33 9.48 28.30
C GLU A 192 78.24 8.67 29.02
N LEU A 193 78.53 8.17 30.23
CA LEU A 193 77.57 7.40 31.04
C LEU A 193 76.34 8.24 31.42
N ASN A 194 76.52 9.50 31.82
CA ASN A 194 75.41 10.40 32.13
C ASN A 194 74.57 10.70 30.88
N LEU A 195 75.19 10.95 29.72
CA LEU A 195 74.49 11.11 28.45
C LEU A 195 73.76 9.81 28.04
N HIS A 196 74.31 8.64 28.36
CA HIS A 196 73.68 7.35 28.11
C HIS A 196 72.47 7.13 29.03
N ILE A 197 72.58 7.46 30.32
CA ILE A 197 71.48 7.46 31.29
C ILE A 197 70.38 8.41 30.83
N GLU A 198 70.69 9.64 30.44
CA GLU A 198 69.71 10.61 29.94
C GLU A 198 68.99 10.11 28.67
N LYS A 199 69.73 9.51 27.74
CA LYS A 199 69.18 8.86 26.53
C LYS A 199 68.30 7.66 26.88
N LEU A 200 68.65 6.85 27.88
CA LEU A 200 67.82 5.74 28.37
C LEU A 200 66.56 6.25 29.06
N THR A 201 66.65 7.24 29.95
CA THR A 201 65.49 7.86 30.61
C THR A 201 64.55 8.49 29.58
N LYS A 202 65.07 9.18 28.56
CA LYS A 202 64.25 9.70 27.44
C LYS A 202 63.62 8.59 26.61
N LYS A 203 64.28 7.43 26.41
CA LYS A 203 63.68 6.25 25.77
C LYS A 203 62.62 5.58 26.64
N VAL A 204 62.84 5.46 27.95
CA VAL A 204 61.87 4.89 28.91
C VAL A 204 60.63 5.76 28.99
N ASN A 205 60.78 7.09 29.07
CA ASN A 205 59.64 8.00 29.08
C ASN A 205 58.86 7.94 27.76
N ARG A 206 59.53 7.88 26.60
CA ARG A 206 58.86 7.66 25.31
C ARG A 206 58.12 6.33 25.26
N LYS A 207 58.75 5.23 25.67
CA LYS A 207 58.12 3.90 25.74
C LYS A 207 56.98 3.84 26.76
N LYS A 208 57.01 4.66 27.82
CA LYS A 208 55.90 4.83 28.77
C LYS A 208 54.74 5.59 28.13
N THR A 209 54.99 6.70 27.43
CA THR A 209 53.92 7.42 26.70
C THR A 209 53.34 6.61 25.54
N GLU A 210 54.17 5.85 24.81
CA GLU A 210 53.73 4.91 23.77
C GLU A 210 52.86 3.79 24.36
N LEU A 211 53.25 3.22 25.51
CA LEU A 211 52.44 2.25 26.23
C LEU A 211 51.13 2.86 26.75
N GLU A 212 51.15 4.10 27.23
CA GLU A 212 49.96 4.81 27.68
C GLU A 212 48.99 5.07 26.52
N THR A 213 49.47 5.45 25.33
CA THR A 213 48.61 5.57 24.13
C THR A 213 48.07 4.24 23.66
N GLU A 214 48.88 3.17 23.61
CA GLU A 214 48.41 1.82 23.25
C GLU A 214 47.37 1.30 24.26
N VAL A 215 47.50 1.64 25.55
CA VAL A 215 46.50 1.32 26.58
C VAL A 215 45.21 2.13 26.40
N THR A 216 45.27 3.43 26.06
CA THR A 216 44.05 4.20 25.77
C THR A 216 43.37 3.75 24.48
N ASP A 217 44.15 3.38 23.46
CA ASP A 217 43.61 2.98 22.15
C ASP A 217 43.01 1.56 22.21
N THR A 218 43.63 0.64 22.96
CA THR A 218 43.02 -0.68 23.24
C THR A 218 41.80 -0.58 24.14
N GLN A 219 41.76 0.33 25.12
CA GLN A 219 40.54 0.60 25.90
C GLN A 219 39.44 1.22 25.04
N ALA A 220 39.76 2.17 24.16
CA ALA A 220 38.80 2.76 23.24
C ALA A 220 38.25 1.74 22.24
N ALA A 221 39.11 0.87 21.68
CA ALA A 221 38.71 -0.24 20.84
C ALA A 221 37.84 -1.26 21.59
N GLN A 222 38.16 -1.56 22.86
CA GLN A 222 37.31 -2.44 23.68
C GLN A 222 35.94 -1.80 23.97
N ILE A 223 35.87 -0.51 24.31
CA ILE A 223 34.60 0.20 24.48
C ILE A 223 33.77 0.19 23.17
N GLN A 224 34.41 0.34 22.00
CA GLN A 224 33.74 0.20 20.70
C GLN A 224 33.25 -1.24 20.44
N LEU A 225 34.04 -2.25 20.80
CA LEU A 225 33.62 -3.66 20.67
C LEU A 225 32.47 -4.01 21.61
N ASP A 226 32.54 -3.60 22.87
CA ASP A 226 31.45 -3.80 23.84
C ASP A 226 30.20 -3.04 23.39
N LYS A 227 30.34 -1.81 22.88
CA LYS A 227 29.21 -1.03 22.36
C LYS A 227 28.58 -1.67 21.11
N THR A 228 29.38 -2.10 20.14
CA THR A 228 28.85 -2.83 18.98
C THR A 228 28.23 -4.17 19.37
N ALA A 229 28.71 -4.83 20.44
CA ALA A 229 28.08 -6.03 20.98
C ALA A 229 26.73 -5.75 21.68
N GLU A 230 26.54 -4.60 22.31
CA GLU A 230 25.22 -4.12 22.74
C GLU A 230 24.30 -3.86 21.55
N ASP A 231 24.79 -3.12 20.54
CA ASP A 231 23.99 -2.74 19.37
C ASP A 231 23.63 -3.97 18.51
N PHE A 232 24.49 -4.99 18.45
CA PHE A 232 24.12 -6.29 17.88
C PHE A 232 23.04 -7.01 18.69
N ARG A 233 22.98 -6.86 20.02
CA ARG A 233 21.91 -7.43 20.85
C ARG A 233 20.58 -6.68 20.66
N THR A 234 20.59 -5.35 20.59
CA THR A 234 19.36 -4.57 20.31
C THR A 234 18.82 -4.89 18.92
N LEU A 235 19.65 -4.80 17.88
CA LEU A 235 19.27 -5.16 16.50
C LEU A 235 18.81 -6.62 16.38
N HIS A 236 19.37 -7.54 17.15
CA HIS A 236 18.90 -8.93 17.16
C HIS A 236 17.54 -9.08 17.85
N ASN A 237 17.29 -8.38 18.95
CA ASN A 237 15.99 -8.37 19.63
C ASN A 237 14.92 -7.71 18.76
N GLU A 238 15.21 -6.54 18.19
CA GLU A 238 14.35 -5.83 17.23
C GLU A 238 14.01 -6.72 16.02
N ARG A 239 15.00 -7.45 15.48
CA ARG A 239 14.77 -8.44 14.42
C ARG A 239 13.86 -9.58 14.87
N GLN A 240 14.01 -10.11 16.09
CA GLN A 240 13.11 -11.14 16.61
C GLN A 240 11.68 -10.61 16.79
N GLU A 241 11.52 -9.38 17.30
CA GLU A 241 10.20 -8.75 17.42
C GLU A 241 9.57 -8.49 16.05
N LEU A 242 10.34 -8.02 15.05
CA LEU A 242 9.86 -7.81 13.69
C LEU A 242 9.46 -9.14 13.01
N VAL A 243 10.22 -10.22 13.22
CA VAL A 243 9.86 -11.57 12.75
C VAL A 243 8.57 -12.04 13.42
N LYS A 244 8.42 -11.89 14.74
CA LYS A 244 7.20 -12.25 15.47
C LYS A 244 5.98 -11.45 14.98
N GLN A 245 6.14 -10.15 14.74
CA GLN A 245 5.08 -9.30 14.17
C GLN A 245 4.70 -9.75 12.76
N TRP A 246 5.67 -10.15 11.94
CA TRP A 246 5.43 -10.70 10.60
C TRP A 246 4.72 -12.08 10.67
N GLU A 247 5.12 -12.97 11.57
CA GLU A 247 4.45 -14.25 11.81
C GLU A 247 3.00 -14.06 12.26
N GLU A 248 2.76 -13.17 13.24
CA GLU A 248 1.40 -12.85 13.72
C GLU A 248 0.55 -12.17 12.62
N ALA A 249 1.15 -11.38 11.73
CA ALA A 249 0.47 -10.82 10.56
C ALA A 249 0.13 -11.88 9.49
N VAL A 250 1.04 -12.82 9.22
CA VAL A 250 0.83 -13.95 8.31
C VAL A 250 -0.24 -14.91 8.86
N GLU A 251 -0.28 -15.16 10.17
CA GLU A 251 -1.37 -15.89 10.80
C GLU A 251 -2.70 -15.13 10.71
N ALA A 252 -2.71 -13.82 10.96
CA ALA A 252 -3.92 -13.00 10.84
C ALA A 252 -4.46 -12.99 9.39
N MET A 253 -3.58 -13.00 8.39
CA MET A 253 -3.93 -13.16 6.98
C MET A 253 -4.56 -14.54 6.72
N LYS A 254 -3.89 -15.64 7.08
CA LYS A 254 -4.42 -17.01 6.94
C LYS A 254 -5.79 -17.20 7.62
N ARG A 255 -5.97 -16.63 8.83
CA ARG A 255 -7.25 -16.67 9.56
C ARG A 255 -8.35 -15.87 8.83
N ARG A 256 -8.00 -14.74 8.19
CA ARG A 256 -8.92 -13.98 7.33
C ARG A 256 -9.27 -14.74 6.06
N ASP A 257 -8.30 -15.35 5.38
CA ASP A 257 -8.54 -16.12 4.15
C ASP A 257 -9.46 -17.31 4.41
N ALA A 258 -9.24 -18.05 5.50
CA ALA A 258 -10.13 -19.13 5.94
C ALA A 258 -11.54 -18.61 6.29
N ALA A 259 -11.66 -17.45 6.94
CA ALA A 259 -12.96 -16.83 7.21
C ALA A 259 -13.67 -16.35 5.94
N ILE A 260 -12.93 -15.85 4.94
CA ILE A 260 -13.44 -15.47 3.61
C ILE A 260 -13.91 -16.71 2.85
N GLN A 261 -13.16 -17.81 2.88
CA GLN A 261 -13.59 -19.09 2.31
C GLN A 261 -14.90 -19.57 2.95
N ALA A 262 -14.96 -19.69 4.28
CA ALA A 262 -16.17 -20.10 5.01
C ALA A 262 -17.36 -19.15 4.76
N ALA A 263 -17.12 -17.84 4.64
CA ALA A 263 -18.15 -16.88 4.25
C ALA A 263 -18.63 -17.08 2.80
N SER A 264 -17.72 -17.37 1.87
CA SER A 264 -18.05 -17.66 0.46
C SER A 264 -18.84 -18.97 0.30
N GLU A 265 -18.53 -19.99 1.11
CA GLU A 265 -19.28 -21.25 1.17
C GLU A 265 -20.68 -21.03 1.73
N ARG A 266 -20.80 -20.34 2.88
CA ARG A 266 -22.10 -19.94 3.45
C ARG A 266 -22.92 -19.11 2.47
N PHE A 267 -22.28 -18.22 1.70
CA PHE A 267 -22.93 -17.43 0.64
C PHE A 267 -23.37 -18.31 -0.55
N ALA A 268 -22.55 -19.26 -0.99
CA ALA A 268 -22.89 -20.21 -2.05
C ALA A 268 -24.08 -21.11 -1.65
N GLN A 269 -24.07 -21.64 -0.42
CA GLN A 269 -25.19 -22.39 0.18
C GLN A 269 -26.47 -21.55 0.19
N LYS A 270 -26.42 -20.30 0.69
CA LYS A 270 -27.59 -19.40 0.68
C LYS A 270 -28.05 -19.03 -0.72
N LYS A 271 -27.15 -18.92 -1.70
CA LYS A 271 -27.48 -18.72 -3.12
C LYS A 271 -28.16 -19.96 -3.74
N MET A 272 -27.82 -21.18 -3.31
CA MET A 272 -28.56 -22.39 -3.66
C MET A 272 -29.92 -22.47 -2.98
N GLU A 273 -30.03 -22.13 -1.68
CA GLU A 273 -31.33 -22.05 -0.98
C GLU A 273 -32.29 -21.07 -1.66
N ILE A 274 -31.80 -19.88 -2.05
CA ILE A 274 -32.59 -18.87 -2.76
C ILE A 274 -33.06 -19.41 -4.11
N ARG A 275 -32.17 -20.03 -4.91
CA ARG A 275 -32.55 -20.66 -6.18
C ARG A 275 -33.58 -21.78 -6.00
N HIS A 276 -33.44 -22.61 -4.97
CA HIS A 276 -34.39 -23.68 -4.69
C HIS A 276 -35.75 -23.13 -4.25
N LYS A 277 -35.78 -22.10 -3.41
CA LYS A 277 -37.02 -21.39 -3.03
C LYS A 277 -37.67 -20.65 -4.21
N GLN A 278 -36.88 -20.10 -5.13
CA GLN A 278 -37.39 -19.54 -6.39
C GLN A 278 -38.02 -20.64 -7.26
N GLY A 279 -37.35 -21.78 -7.44
CA GLY A 279 -37.93 -22.94 -8.15
C GLY A 279 -39.24 -23.42 -7.53
N GLN A 280 -39.30 -23.54 -6.19
CA GLN A 280 -40.54 -23.87 -5.47
C GLN A 280 -41.63 -22.80 -5.67
N LEU A 281 -41.28 -21.51 -5.70
CA LEU A 281 -42.24 -20.43 -5.97
C LEU A 281 -42.74 -20.46 -7.42
N ASP A 282 -41.88 -20.75 -8.39
CA ASP A 282 -42.26 -20.90 -9.80
C ASP A 282 -43.15 -22.13 -10.03
N GLU A 283 -42.87 -23.24 -9.33
CA GLU A 283 -43.74 -24.43 -9.31
C GLU A 283 -45.10 -24.12 -8.67
N LYS A 284 -45.13 -23.42 -7.53
CA LYS A 284 -46.37 -22.97 -6.87
C LYS A 284 -47.15 -21.98 -7.74
N ALA A 285 -46.47 -21.10 -8.47
CA ALA A 285 -47.09 -20.15 -9.39
C ALA A 285 -47.72 -20.86 -10.60
N LYS A 286 -46.99 -21.80 -11.23
CA LYS A 286 -47.51 -22.65 -12.31
C LYS A 286 -48.69 -23.50 -11.85
N PHE A 287 -48.62 -24.09 -10.66
CA PHE A 287 -49.72 -24.85 -10.06
C PHE A 287 -50.95 -23.95 -9.81
N LEU A 288 -50.76 -22.74 -9.27
CA LEU A 288 -51.84 -21.77 -9.08
C LEU A 288 -52.45 -21.28 -10.41
N GLU A 289 -51.65 -21.14 -11.46
CA GLU A 289 -52.12 -20.78 -12.80
C GLU A 289 -52.87 -21.92 -13.47
N GLN A 290 -52.39 -23.16 -13.33
CA GLN A 290 -53.06 -24.36 -13.79
C GLN A 290 -54.39 -24.57 -13.06
N GLU A 291 -54.44 -24.38 -11.74
CA GLU A 291 -55.69 -24.40 -10.96
C GLU A 291 -56.64 -23.25 -11.36
N LYS A 292 -56.14 -22.05 -11.65
CA LYS A 292 -56.98 -20.96 -12.20
C LYS A 292 -57.53 -21.29 -13.59
N ALA A 293 -56.82 -22.06 -14.41
CA ALA A 293 -57.33 -22.56 -15.68
C ALA A 293 -58.37 -23.67 -15.46
N ASN A 294 -58.11 -24.60 -14.55
CA ASN A 294 -59.01 -25.69 -14.14
C ASN A 294 -60.36 -25.13 -13.65
N ASN A 295 -60.33 -24.13 -12.76
CA ASN A 295 -61.53 -23.46 -12.25
C ASN A 295 -62.30 -22.74 -13.36
N LYS A 296 -61.63 -22.05 -14.30
CA LYS A 296 -62.31 -21.45 -15.47
C LYS A 296 -62.98 -22.50 -16.37
N GLU A 297 -62.40 -23.68 -16.52
CA GLU A 297 -63.02 -24.77 -17.28
C GLU A 297 -64.22 -25.37 -16.53
N VAL A 298 -64.12 -25.52 -15.21
CA VAL A 298 -65.23 -25.94 -14.34
C VAL A 298 -66.37 -24.92 -14.39
N ASP A 299 -66.09 -23.62 -14.31
CA ASP A 299 -67.09 -22.55 -14.47
C ASP A 299 -67.77 -22.61 -15.85
N ALA A 300 -67.02 -22.87 -16.92
CA ALA A 300 -67.58 -23.03 -18.26
C ALA A 300 -68.45 -24.29 -18.38
N ARG A 301 -68.05 -25.40 -17.74
CA ARG A 301 -68.85 -26.64 -17.65
C ARG A 301 -70.12 -26.42 -16.83
N ILE A 302 -70.06 -25.66 -15.73
CA ILE A 302 -71.23 -25.27 -14.91
C ILE A 302 -72.18 -24.41 -15.75
N GLN A 303 -71.69 -23.37 -16.44
CA GLN A 303 -72.54 -22.54 -17.31
C GLN A 303 -73.20 -23.33 -18.45
N LEU A 304 -72.53 -24.36 -18.99
CA LEU A 304 -73.14 -25.28 -19.96
C LEU A 304 -74.21 -26.17 -19.32
N ALA A 305 -73.93 -26.71 -18.12
CA ALA A 305 -74.89 -27.49 -17.35
C ALA A 305 -76.13 -26.66 -16.99
N ASP A 306 -75.98 -25.44 -16.47
CA ASP A 306 -77.09 -24.53 -16.13
C ASP A 306 -77.94 -24.17 -17.35
N ARG A 307 -77.31 -23.92 -18.52
CA ARG A 307 -78.03 -23.71 -19.78
C ARG A 307 -78.81 -24.96 -20.21
N GLY A 308 -78.26 -26.14 -19.99
CA GLY A 308 -78.96 -27.41 -20.22
C GLY A 308 -80.13 -27.62 -19.25
N LEU A 309 -79.91 -27.37 -17.96
CA LEU A 309 -80.89 -27.54 -16.88
C LEU A 309 -82.02 -26.52 -17.00
N SER A 310 -81.72 -25.29 -17.44
CA SER A 310 -82.71 -24.26 -17.78
C SER A 310 -83.58 -24.65 -18.98
N LYS A 311 -82.97 -25.20 -20.06
CA LYS A 311 -83.75 -25.78 -21.19
C LYS A 311 -84.63 -26.94 -20.73
N LEU A 312 -84.10 -27.85 -19.92
CA LEU A 312 -84.83 -29.02 -19.43
C LEU A 312 -86.00 -28.62 -18.50
N ARG A 313 -85.81 -27.57 -17.67
CA ARG A 313 -86.90 -26.95 -16.89
C ARG A 313 -87.96 -26.34 -17.80
N ALA A 314 -87.58 -25.62 -18.85
CA ALA A 314 -88.53 -25.04 -19.80
C ALA A 314 -89.34 -26.13 -20.55
N GLN A 315 -88.69 -27.21 -20.97
CA GLN A 315 -89.34 -28.38 -21.55
C GLN A 315 -90.31 -29.04 -20.56
N TYR A 316 -89.86 -29.31 -19.32
CA TYR A 316 -90.72 -29.86 -18.26
C TYR A 316 -91.94 -28.98 -17.98
N THR A 317 -91.79 -27.64 -17.91
CA THR A 317 -92.93 -26.74 -17.73
C THR A 317 -93.89 -26.73 -18.91
N HIS A 318 -93.42 -26.98 -20.13
CA HIS A 318 -94.27 -27.06 -21.32
C HIS A 318 -95.03 -28.40 -21.39
N GLU A 319 -94.35 -29.53 -21.18
CA GLU A 319 -94.99 -30.84 -21.10
C GLU A 319 -95.99 -30.92 -19.94
N ASN A 320 -95.67 -30.37 -18.78
CA ASN A 320 -96.60 -30.31 -17.63
C ASN A 320 -97.79 -29.36 -17.90
N HIS A 321 -97.69 -28.41 -18.83
CA HIS A 321 -98.86 -27.62 -19.27
C HIS A 321 -99.78 -28.48 -20.16
N GLY A 322 -99.22 -29.12 -21.19
CA GLY A 322 -99.97 -30.02 -22.07
C GLY A 322 -100.57 -31.24 -21.33
N LEU A 323 -99.94 -31.70 -20.25
CA LEU A 323 -100.48 -32.76 -19.38
C LEU A 323 -101.68 -32.25 -18.56
N SER A 324 -101.66 -30.97 -18.12
CA SER A 324 -102.82 -30.33 -17.50
C SER A 324 -103.97 -30.17 -18.51
N GLU A 325 -103.68 -29.68 -19.71
CA GLU A 325 -104.67 -29.52 -20.80
C GLU A 325 -105.32 -30.88 -21.14
N MET A 326 -104.52 -31.94 -21.27
CA MET A 326 -105.01 -33.32 -21.47
C MET A 326 -105.82 -33.86 -20.29
N GLN A 327 -105.52 -33.43 -19.06
CA GLN A 327 -106.30 -33.81 -17.87
C GLN A 327 -107.65 -33.07 -17.83
N ASP A 328 -107.68 -31.78 -18.19
CA ASP A 328 -108.92 -31.00 -18.33
C ASP A 328 -109.81 -31.58 -19.45
N GLU A 329 -109.24 -31.98 -20.60
CA GLU A 329 -109.96 -32.72 -21.64
C GLU A 329 -110.52 -34.06 -21.13
N ALA A 330 -109.72 -34.83 -20.37
CA ALA A 330 -110.14 -36.10 -19.80
C ALA A 330 -111.30 -35.94 -18.78
N ASP A 331 -111.29 -34.91 -17.95
CA ASP A 331 -112.37 -34.63 -17.01
C ASP A 331 -113.61 -34.04 -17.72
N VAL A 332 -113.48 -33.31 -18.83
CA VAL A 332 -114.61 -32.96 -19.71
C VAL A 332 -115.24 -34.23 -20.31
N LEU A 333 -114.43 -35.15 -20.85
CA LEU A 333 -114.91 -36.44 -21.38
C LEU A 333 -115.59 -37.27 -20.28
N ARG A 334 -115.01 -37.35 -19.08
CA ARG A 334 -115.61 -38.01 -17.91
C ARG A 334 -116.96 -37.41 -17.54
N ASN A 335 -117.10 -36.08 -17.56
CA ASN A 335 -118.36 -35.40 -17.25
C ASN A 335 -119.43 -35.63 -18.34
N THR A 336 -119.06 -35.71 -19.62
CA THR A 336 -120.01 -36.09 -20.68
C THR A 336 -120.46 -37.55 -20.58
N LEU A 337 -119.54 -38.49 -20.30
CA LEU A 337 -119.87 -39.89 -20.02
C LEU A 337 -120.79 -40.04 -18.80
N SER A 338 -120.59 -39.25 -17.75
CA SER A 338 -121.45 -39.23 -16.57
C SER A 338 -122.89 -38.77 -16.89
N LYS A 339 -123.07 -37.77 -17.77
CA LYS A 339 -124.39 -37.39 -18.30
C LYS A 339 -125.02 -38.54 -19.10
N LEU A 340 -124.30 -39.10 -20.07
CA LEU A 340 -124.79 -40.19 -20.92
C LEU A 340 -125.19 -41.44 -20.09
N ALA A 341 -124.47 -41.74 -19.00
CA ALA A 341 -124.82 -42.81 -18.08
C ALA A 341 -126.14 -42.54 -17.33
N ASN A 342 -126.37 -41.30 -16.90
CA ASN A 342 -127.63 -40.89 -16.26
C ASN A 342 -128.81 -40.90 -17.25
N ASP A 343 -128.63 -40.38 -18.47
CA ASP A 343 -129.66 -40.42 -19.51
C ASP A 343 -130.06 -41.87 -19.86
N LEU A 344 -129.07 -42.76 -19.95
CA LEU A 344 -129.28 -44.20 -20.18
C LEU A 344 -129.96 -44.88 -18.98
N ALA A 345 -129.72 -44.44 -17.74
CA ALA A 345 -130.45 -44.90 -16.56
C ALA A 345 -131.93 -44.47 -16.59
N VAL A 346 -132.24 -43.23 -16.99
CA VAL A 346 -133.61 -42.74 -17.18
C VAL A 346 -134.33 -43.55 -18.26
N GLN A 347 -133.69 -43.82 -19.40
CA GLN A 347 -134.29 -44.64 -20.47
C GLN A 347 -134.50 -46.11 -20.08
N ARG A 348 -133.66 -46.66 -19.18
CA ARG A 348 -133.91 -47.98 -18.56
C ARG A 348 -135.12 -47.95 -17.62
N GLY A 349 -135.31 -46.87 -16.84
CA GLY A 349 -136.51 -46.66 -16.03
C GLY A 349 -137.79 -46.66 -16.86
N ASN A 350 -137.81 -45.89 -17.96
CA ASN A 350 -138.95 -45.82 -18.89
C ASN A 350 -139.25 -47.18 -19.56
N ASN A 351 -138.23 -48.03 -19.79
CA ASN A 351 -138.44 -49.39 -20.28
C ASN A 351 -139.01 -50.33 -19.22
N ALA A 352 -138.73 -50.11 -17.93
CA ALA A 352 -139.28 -50.91 -16.85
C ALA A 352 -140.78 -50.66 -16.64
N THR A 353 -141.22 -49.39 -16.69
CA THR A 353 -142.65 -49.03 -16.61
C THR A 353 -143.43 -49.57 -17.80
N LEU A 354 -142.94 -49.39 -19.04
CA LEU A 354 -143.57 -49.96 -20.23
C LEU A 354 -143.69 -51.50 -20.21
N ARG A 355 -142.77 -52.21 -19.54
CA ARG A 355 -142.90 -53.66 -19.32
C ARG A 355 -144.01 -54.01 -18.33
N SER A 356 -144.16 -53.25 -17.25
CA SER A 356 -145.25 -53.41 -16.27
C SER A 356 -146.63 -53.30 -16.94
N ASP A 357 -146.83 -52.29 -17.79
CA ASP A 357 -148.09 -52.08 -18.51
C ASP A 357 -148.46 -53.24 -19.45
N VAL A 358 -147.45 -53.90 -20.04
CA VAL A 358 -147.63 -55.08 -20.90
C VAL A 358 -148.03 -56.30 -20.07
N GLU A 359 -147.45 -56.48 -18.87
CA GLU A 359 -147.83 -57.57 -17.97
C GLU A 359 -149.24 -57.41 -17.38
N GLU A 360 -149.65 -56.18 -17.07
CA GLU A 360 -151.02 -55.90 -16.62
C GLU A 360 -152.05 -56.18 -17.73
N LYS A 361 -151.73 -55.84 -18.98
CA LYS A 361 -152.56 -56.17 -20.15
C LYS A 361 -152.62 -57.68 -20.42
N LYS A 362 -151.54 -58.43 -20.18
CA LYS A 362 -151.55 -59.91 -20.24
C LYS A 362 -152.50 -60.52 -19.20
N ARG A 363 -152.42 -60.09 -17.94
CA ARG A 363 -153.31 -60.55 -16.86
C ARG A 363 -154.81 -60.37 -17.19
N LYS A 364 -155.16 -59.23 -17.81
CA LYS A 364 -156.53 -58.94 -18.26
C LYS A 364 -157.01 -59.86 -19.39
N LEU A 365 -156.10 -60.40 -20.22
CA LEU A 365 -156.42 -61.33 -21.32
C LEU A 365 -156.51 -62.80 -20.87
N GLU A 366 -155.83 -63.19 -19.78
CA GLU A 366 -156.00 -64.50 -19.15
C GLU A 366 -157.34 -64.62 -18.39
N ALA A 367 -157.78 -63.54 -17.75
CA ALA A 367 -159.05 -63.49 -17.01
C ALA A 367 -160.27 -63.71 -17.91
N THR A 368 -160.25 -63.23 -19.16
CA THR A 368 -161.33 -63.46 -20.13
C THR A 368 -161.31 -64.88 -20.70
N ARG A 369 -160.12 -65.43 -20.99
CA ARG A 369 -159.97 -66.84 -21.43
C ARG A 369 -160.56 -67.84 -20.41
N LYS A 370 -160.30 -67.64 -19.10
CA LYS A 370 -160.86 -68.50 -18.04
C LYS A 370 -162.39 -68.49 -17.96
N ARG A 371 -163.05 -67.41 -18.39
CA ARG A 371 -164.52 -67.32 -18.45
C ARG A 371 -165.12 -68.01 -19.68
N TYR A 372 -164.36 -68.14 -20.76
CA TYR A 372 -164.78 -68.87 -21.97
C TYR A 372 -164.81 -70.38 -21.73
N THR A 373 -163.73 -70.93 -21.16
CA THR A 373 -163.61 -72.37 -20.83
C THR A 373 -164.67 -72.86 -19.83
N GLN A 374 -165.16 -71.99 -18.94
CA GLN A 374 -166.23 -72.32 -17.99
C GLN A 374 -167.63 -72.42 -18.62
N VAL A 375 -167.82 -71.92 -19.85
CA VAL A 375 -169.09 -72.05 -20.59
C VAL A 375 -169.07 -73.28 -21.50
N GLU A 376 -167.92 -73.63 -22.06
CA GLU A 376 -167.72 -74.84 -22.88
C GLU A 376 -167.91 -76.13 -22.06
N ILE A 377 -167.57 -76.11 -20.77
CA ILE A 377 -167.73 -77.24 -19.84
C ILE A 377 -169.21 -77.52 -19.46
N LYS A 378 -170.15 -76.57 -19.68
CA LYS A 378 -171.58 -76.77 -19.35
C LYS A 378 -172.24 -77.96 -20.07
N LEU A 379 -171.69 -78.38 -21.22
CA LEU A 379 -172.49 -78.95 -22.30
C LEU A 379 -172.25 -80.46 -22.54
N ARG A 380 -171.70 -81.19 -21.55
CA ARG A 380 -171.36 -82.62 -21.71
C ARG A 380 -171.91 -83.57 -20.64
N GLU A 381 -172.28 -83.06 -19.47
CA GLU A 381 -172.69 -83.92 -18.32
C GLU A 381 -174.23 -83.97 -18.11
N GLU A 382 -174.99 -83.15 -18.81
CA GLU A 382 -176.47 -83.15 -18.85
C GLU A 382 -177.02 -84.02 -20.01
N LEU A 383 -176.54 -85.27 -20.15
CA LEU A 383 -176.94 -86.15 -21.27
C LEU A 383 -176.94 -87.67 -20.93
N GLY A 384 -177.05 -88.04 -19.65
CA GLY A 384 -177.03 -89.44 -19.21
C GLY A 384 -177.66 -89.66 -17.83
N ASN A 385 -179.00 -89.59 -17.75
CA ASN A 385 -179.76 -89.77 -16.50
C ASN A 385 -179.96 -91.24 -16.11
N LEU A 386 -179.95 -91.51 -14.79
CA LEU A 386 -180.38 -92.74 -14.08
C LEU A 386 -179.68 -94.05 -14.52
N ASP A 387 -179.24 -94.91 -13.60
CA ASP A 387 -180.14 -95.54 -12.63
C ASP A 387 -179.44 -96.15 -11.37
N THR A 388 -180.29 -96.47 -10.38
CA THR A 388 -180.15 -97.30 -9.16
C THR A 388 -178.86 -97.37 -8.30
N MET A 389 -179.14 -97.30 -6.98
CA MET A 389 -178.27 -97.29 -5.80
C MET A 389 -177.44 -98.57 -5.53
N GLU A 390 -176.51 -98.43 -4.58
CA GLU A 390 -176.01 -99.49 -3.68
C GLU A 390 -175.42 -100.79 -4.30
N LYS A 391 -174.17 -100.70 -4.79
CA LYS A 391 -173.19 -101.81 -4.67
C LYS A 391 -171.69 -101.47 -4.87
N LYS A 392 -171.33 -100.29 -5.39
CA LYS A 392 -169.91 -99.91 -5.60
C LYS A 392 -169.17 -99.33 -4.38
N THR A 393 -169.79 -99.31 -3.21
CA THR A 393 -169.15 -98.88 -1.95
C THR A 393 -168.01 -99.80 -1.48
N ASN A 394 -168.05 -101.10 -1.81
CA ASN A 394 -167.08 -102.08 -1.32
C ASN A 394 -165.75 -102.13 -2.07
N GLU A 395 -165.64 -101.51 -3.26
CA GLU A 395 -164.38 -101.44 -4.02
C GLU A 395 -163.54 -100.21 -3.62
N LEU A 396 -164.19 -99.06 -3.36
CA LEU A 396 -163.50 -97.82 -2.97
C LEU A 396 -162.77 -97.92 -1.63
N HIS A 397 -163.30 -98.68 -0.66
CA HIS A 397 -162.60 -98.90 0.62
C HIS A 397 -161.24 -99.60 0.47
N LYS A 398 -161.05 -100.45 -0.54
CA LYS A 398 -159.73 -101.05 -0.83
C LYS A 398 -158.75 -100.06 -1.42
N LEU A 399 -159.23 -99.08 -2.21
CA LEU A 399 -158.38 -98.06 -2.80
C LEU A 399 -157.91 -97.05 -1.74
N HIS A 400 -158.78 -96.67 -0.80
CA HIS A 400 -158.44 -95.71 0.26
C HIS A 400 -157.29 -96.21 1.17
N SER A 401 -157.32 -97.49 1.55
CA SER A 401 -156.27 -98.13 2.35
C SER A 401 -154.89 -98.11 1.68
N GLN A 402 -154.81 -98.06 0.34
CA GLN A 402 -153.53 -98.03 -0.39
C GLN A 402 -152.90 -96.63 -0.41
N GLU A 403 -153.70 -95.57 -0.31
CA GLU A 403 -153.21 -94.18 -0.22
C GLU A 403 -152.85 -93.77 1.21
N GLU A 404 -153.51 -94.32 2.24
CA GLU A 404 -153.12 -94.08 3.64
C GLU A 404 -151.70 -94.59 3.95
N ASP A 405 -151.29 -95.73 3.39
CA ASP A 405 -149.95 -96.28 3.59
C ASP A 405 -148.87 -95.50 2.80
N ARG A 406 -149.22 -94.91 1.64
CA ARG A 406 -148.36 -93.95 0.93
C ARG A 406 -148.09 -92.70 1.77
N LEU A 407 -149.11 -92.18 2.47
CA LEU A 407 -148.95 -91.00 3.33
C LEU A 407 -147.98 -91.27 4.51
N LYS A 408 -148.05 -92.47 5.10
CA LYS A 408 -147.15 -92.90 6.20
C LYS A 408 -145.69 -93.04 5.74
N ALA A 409 -145.46 -93.46 4.49
CA ALA A 409 -144.10 -93.59 3.95
C ALA A 409 -143.37 -92.23 3.89
N HIS A 410 -143.98 -91.22 3.28
CA HIS A 410 -143.38 -89.88 3.17
C HIS A 410 -143.21 -89.18 4.53
N GLN A 411 -144.10 -89.44 5.51
CA GLN A 411 -143.90 -88.95 6.88
C GLN A 411 -142.64 -89.52 7.55
N LYS A 412 -142.22 -90.72 7.14
CA LYS A 412 -140.99 -91.37 7.64
C LYS A 412 -139.73 -90.77 7.02
N GLU A 413 -139.71 -90.55 5.70
CA GLU A 413 -138.59 -89.88 5.00
C GLU A 413 -138.32 -88.47 5.56
N VAL A 414 -139.38 -87.74 5.94
CA VAL A 414 -139.28 -86.41 6.58
C VAL A 414 -138.77 -86.46 8.03
N SER A 415 -138.89 -87.62 8.70
CA SER A 415 -138.24 -87.84 10.00
C SER A 415 -136.72 -88.04 9.81
N ASP A 416 -136.34 -88.94 8.92
CA ASP A 416 -134.94 -89.35 8.72
C ASP A 416 -134.07 -88.18 8.20
N LEU A 417 -134.63 -87.34 7.31
CA LEU A 417 -133.97 -86.12 6.82
C LEU A 417 -133.75 -85.07 7.92
N LYS A 418 -134.63 -84.99 8.93
CA LYS A 418 -134.44 -84.07 10.07
C LYS A 418 -133.33 -84.56 11.01
N GLU A 419 -133.22 -85.86 11.22
CA GLU A 419 -132.16 -86.43 12.06
C GLU A 419 -130.77 -86.27 11.41
N MET A 420 -130.68 -86.44 10.08
CA MET A 420 -129.47 -86.13 9.30
C MET A 420 -129.09 -84.64 9.39
N MET A 421 -130.06 -83.73 9.28
CA MET A 421 -129.83 -82.28 9.46
C MET A 421 -129.26 -81.95 10.85
N PHE A 422 -129.77 -82.61 11.91
CA PHE A 422 -129.28 -82.40 13.28
C PHE A 422 -127.83 -82.88 13.45
N LYS A 423 -127.51 -84.09 12.97
CA LYS A 423 -126.16 -84.66 13.02
C LYS A 423 -125.13 -83.76 12.30
N ASN A 424 -125.43 -83.37 11.06
CA ASN A 424 -124.55 -82.47 10.28
C ASN A 424 -124.37 -81.10 10.96
N SER A 425 -125.41 -80.57 11.61
CA SER A 425 -125.33 -79.30 12.35
C SER A 425 -124.45 -79.42 13.60
N GLN A 426 -124.46 -80.57 14.27
CA GLN A 426 -123.62 -80.85 15.43
C GLN A 426 -122.14 -81.04 15.03
N GLU A 427 -121.87 -81.73 13.92
CA GLU A 427 -120.51 -81.83 13.36
C GLU A 427 -119.95 -80.46 12.97
N LEU A 428 -120.73 -79.63 12.28
CA LEU A 428 -120.36 -78.25 11.90
C LEU A 428 -119.98 -77.41 13.13
N PHE A 429 -120.68 -77.58 14.26
CA PHE A 429 -120.35 -76.91 15.52
C PHE A 429 -118.99 -77.37 16.08
N THR A 430 -118.67 -78.67 16.02
CA THR A 430 -117.35 -79.19 16.45
C THR A 430 -116.20 -78.75 15.55
N LEU A 431 -116.46 -78.50 14.26
CA LEU A 431 -115.45 -77.96 13.34
C LEU A 431 -115.19 -76.48 13.62
N ARG A 432 -116.24 -75.68 13.89
CA ARG A 432 -116.09 -74.26 14.26
C ARG A 432 -115.38 -74.03 15.60
N THR A 433 -115.54 -74.92 16.58
CA THR A 433 -114.73 -74.83 17.82
C THR A 433 -113.26 -75.13 17.54
N LYS A 434 -112.94 -76.20 16.78
CA LYS A 434 -111.56 -76.49 16.36
C LYS A 434 -110.93 -75.35 15.56
N GLU A 435 -111.68 -74.74 14.64
CA GLU A 435 -111.26 -73.56 13.87
C GLU A 435 -110.90 -72.37 14.79
N ARG A 436 -111.79 -72.03 15.74
CA ARG A 436 -111.54 -70.98 16.73
C ARG A 436 -110.30 -71.26 17.58
N ASP A 437 -110.12 -72.51 18.00
CA ASP A 437 -109.04 -72.90 18.90
C ASP A 437 -107.68 -72.90 18.18
N LEU A 438 -107.65 -73.32 16.90
CA LEU A 438 -106.48 -73.15 16.02
C LEU A 438 -106.17 -71.67 15.74
N ILE A 439 -107.17 -70.81 15.58
CA ILE A 439 -106.96 -69.35 15.44
C ILE A 439 -106.33 -68.78 16.72
N ALA A 440 -106.70 -69.28 17.90
CA ALA A 440 -106.09 -68.88 19.17
C ALA A 440 -104.62 -69.35 19.28
N GLU A 441 -104.30 -70.58 18.84
CA GLU A 441 -102.91 -71.06 18.76
C GLU A 441 -102.07 -70.23 17.78
N ILE A 442 -102.61 -69.91 16.60
CA ILE A 442 -101.93 -69.06 15.60
C ILE A 442 -101.68 -67.65 16.17
N ALA A 443 -102.64 -67.06 16.87
CA ALA A 443 -102.46 -65.77 17.54
C ALA A 443 -101.39 -65.83 18.66
N GLY A 444 -101.37 -66.92 19.44
CA GLY A 444 -100.32 -67.20 20.43
C GLY A 444 -98.93 -67.32 19.81
N GLY A 445 -98.81 -68.09 18.73
CA GLY A 445 -97.57 -68.24 17.97
C GLY A 445 -97.09 -66.93 17.34
N GLN A 446 -97.99 -66.13 16.77
CA GLN A 446 -97.66 -64.79 16.27
C GLN A 446 -97.19 -63.84 17.38
N SER A 447 -97.76 -63.93 18.58
CA SER A 447 -97.32 -63.17 19.76
C SER A 447 -95.91 -63.59 20.21
N GLN A 448 -95.64 -64.89 20.32
CA GLN A 448 -94.29 -65.41 20.61
C GLN A 448 -93.27 -64.98 19.54
N ASN A 449 -93.62 -65.04 18.26
CA ASN A 449 -92.73 -64.68 17.16
C ASN A 449 -92.41 -63.16 17.16
N LYS A 450 -93.40 -62.30 17.49
CA LYS A 450 -93.15 -60.87 17.74
C LYS A 450 -92.20 -60.65 18.93
N ASN A 451 -92.36 -61.39 20.02
CA ASN A 451 -91.47 -61.30 21.18
C ASN A 451 -90.04 -61.77 20.86
N LEU A 452 -89.89 -62.83 20.05
CA LEU A 452 -88.59 -63.31 19.58
C LEU A 452 -87.92 -62.31 18.62
N THR A 453 -88.66 -61.74 17.67
CA THR A 453 -88.16 -60.65 16.80
C THR A 453 -87.73 -59.44 17.64
N HIS A 454 -88.48 -59.07 18.67
CA HIS A 454 -88.10 -57.98 19.58
C HIS A 454 -86.86 -58.34 20.42
N LYS A 455 -86.66 -59.63 20.75
CA LYS A 455 -85.45 -60.11 21.42
C LYS A 455 -84.23 -60.09 20.48
N ILE A 456 -84.41 -60.41 19.21
CA ILE A 456 -83.38 -60.28 18.17
C ILE A 456 -82.96 -58.81 18.04
N THR A 457 -83.89 -57.87 17.87
CA THR A 457 -83.52 -56.44 17.77
C THR A 457 -82.88 -55.88 19.05
N GLN A 458 -83.20 -56.42 20.24
CA GLN A 458 -82.46 -56.11 21.47
C GLN A 458 -81.03 -56.64 21.46
N LEU A 459 -80.79 -57.83 20.90
CA LEU A 459 -79.46 -58.42 20.77
C LEU A 459 -78.64 -57.71 19.70
N ASP A 460 -79.23 -57.37 18.55
CA ASP A 460 -78.57 -56.55 17.51
C ASP A 460 -78.17 -55.18 18.08
N ALA A 461 -79.08 -54.53 18.81
CA ALA A 461 -78.79 -53.27 19.52
C ALA A 461 -77.83 -53.44 20.72
N GLN A 462 -77.45 -54.65 21.10
CA GLN A 462 -76.33 -54.93 22.02
C GLN A 462 -75.03 -55.21 21.25
N VAL A 463 -75.08 -55.93 20.12
CA VAL A 463 -73.94 -56.17 19.23
C VAL A 463 -73.41 -54.85 18.66
N VAL A 464 -74.28 -53.95 18.19
CA VAL A 464 -73.87 -52.62 17.72
C VAL A 464 -73.19 -51.83 18.85
N ARG A 465 -73.73 -51.84 20.07
CA ARG A 465 -73.08 -51.19 21.23
C ARG A 465 -71.77 -51.87 21.66
N GLN A 466 -71.64 -53.17 21.47
CA GLN A 466 -70.38 -53.89 21.68
C GLN A 466 -69.35 -53.52 20.60
N GLN A 467 -69.77 -53.37 19.34
CA GLN A 467 -68.93 -52.84 18.26
C GLN A 467 -68.52 -51.38 18.51
N GLU A 468 -69.44 -50.52 18.98
CA GLU A 468 -69.11 -49.14 19.39
C GLU A 468 -68.13 -49.11 20.57
N MET A 469 -68.32 -49.97 21.59
CA MET A 469 -67.37 -50.07 22.70
C MET A 469 -66.02 -50.66 22.27
N LEU A 470 -65.99 -51.62 21.34
CA LEU A 470 -64.76 -52.14 20.74
C LEU A 470 -64.05 -51.05 19.93
N TYR A 471 -64.75 -50.31 19.06
CA TYR A 471 -64.16 -49.21 18.29
C TYR A 471 -63.62 -48.09 19.20
N ASN A 472 -64.33 -47.77 20.29
CA ASN A 472 -63.85 -46.82 21.29
C ASN A 472 -62.65 -47.36 22.09
N ALA A 473 -62.64 -48.65 22.42
CA ALA A 473 -61.51 -49.30 23.08
C ALA A 473 -60.29 -49.38 22.15
N GLU A 474 -60.44 -49.77 20.89
CA GLU A 474 -59.41 -49.77 19.85
C GLU A 474 -58.88 -48.36 19.58
N PHE A 475 -59.74 -47.34 19.56
CA PHE A 475 -59.32 -45.95 19.45
C PHE A 475 -58.56 -45.46 20.69
N GLN A 476 -58.97 -45.88 21.89
CA GLN A 476 -58.22 -45.60 23.13
C GLN A 476 -56.90 -46.37 23.18
N ILE A 477 -56.85 -47.63 22.72
CA ILE A 477 -55.65 -48.44 22.57
C ILE A 477 -54.70 -47.75 21.59
N GLN A 478 -55.14 -47.37 20.39
CA GLN A 478 -54.31 -46.60 19.45
C GLN A 478 -53.84 -45.26 20.02
N GLN A 479 -54.65 -44.57 20.84
CA GLN A 479 -54.18 -43.37 21.53
C GLN A 479 -53.15 -43.68 22.61
N LEU A 480 -53.27 -44.80 23.33
CA LEU A 480 -52.33 -45.26 24.33
C LEU A 480 -51.04 -45.77 23.69
N GLU A 481 -51.10 -46.54 22.61
CA GLU A 481 -49.96 -46.92 21.76
C GLU A 481 -49.23 -45.68 21.24
N ARG A 482 -49.95 -44.69 20.69
CA ARG A 482 -49.34 -43.40 20.28
C ARG A 482 -48.85 -42.52 21.45
N LYS A 483 -49.13 -42.88 22.71
CA LYS A 483 -48.55 -42.26 23.91
C LYS A 483 -47.36 -43.08 24.44
N VAL A 484 -47.45 -44.40 24.40
CA VAL A 484 -46.40 -45.36 24.79
C VAL A 484 -45.24 -45.32 23.81
N ALA A 485 -45.47 -45.29 22.49
CA ALA A 485 -44.45 -45.08 21.47
C ALA A 485 -43.68 -43.76 21.73
N ARG A 486 -44.41 -42.65 21.95
CA ARG A 486 -43.79 -41.35 22.29
C ARG A 486 -43.06 -41.35 23.64
N ALA A 487 -43.51 -42.13 24.62
CA ALA A 487 -42.81 -42.32 25.89
C ALA A 487 -41.57 -43.24 25.77
N ALA A 488 -41.58 -44.20 24.84
CA ALA A 488 -40.48 -45.12 24.52
C ALA A 488 -39.43 -44.50 23.57
N GLY A 489 -39.65 -43.27 23.09
CA GLY A 489 -38.72 -42.53 22.23
C GLY A 489 -39.08 -42.52 20.74
N GLU A 490 -40.12 -43.25 20.32
CA GLU A 490 -40.66 -43.20 18.97
C GLU A 490 -41.52 -41.96 18.76
N ARG A 491 -40.83 -40.87 18.41
CA ARG A 491 -41.40 -39.67 17.80
C ARG A 491 -41.55 -39.85 16.28
N SER A 492 -42.45 -39.09 15.69
CA SER A 492 -42.61 -38.99 14.22
C SER A 492 -41.29 -38.61 13.55
N ASP A 493 -41.04 -39.03 12.32
CA ASP A 493 -39.79 -38.69 11.61
C ASP A 493 -39.64 -37.18 11.35
N GLU A 494 -40.74 -36.42 11.27
CA GLU A 494 -40.71 -34.96 11.27
C GLU A 494 -40.31 -34.38 12.64
N GLU A 495 -40.86 -34.91 13.74
CA GLU A 495 -40.46 -34.51 15.10
C GLU A 495 -38.99 -34.89 15.38
N LYS A 496 -38.53 -36.06 14.94
CA LYS A 496 -37.12 -36.48 14.98
C LYS A 496 -36.24 -35.54 14.15
N ARG A 497 -36.62 -35.18 12.93
CA ARG A 497 -35.86 -34.23 12.10
C ARG A 497 -35.80 -32.83 12.72
N LEU A 498 -36.91 -32.32 13.24
CA LEU A 498 -36.97 -31.00 13.90
C LEU A 498 -36.21 -30.98 15.23
N LEU A 499 -36.18 -32.08 15.98
CA LEU A 499 -35.39 -32.18 17.21
C LEU A 499 -33.91 -32.42 16.92
N ASN A 500 -33.56 -33.26 15.93
CA ASN A 500 -32.17 -33.46 15.52
C ASN A 500 -31.59 -32.15 14.97
N THR A 501 -32.22 -31.48 14.01
CA THR A 501 -31.72 -30.16 13.52
C THR A 501 -31.62 -29.11 14.62
N LYS A 502 -32.41 -29.21 15.70
CA LYS A 502 -32.27 -28.33 16.88
C LYS A 502 -31.18 -28.78 17.84
N ILE A 503 -30.88 -30.08 17.94
CA ILE A 503 -29.70 -30.62 18.63
C ILE A 503 -28.44 -30.23 17.85
N ASP A 504 -28.40 -30.40 16.53
CA ASP A 504 -27.30 -30.01 15.64
C ASP A 504 -27.01 -28.50 15.77
N ALA A 505 -28.05 -27.66 15.81
CA ALA A 505 -27.90 -26.22 16.04
C ALA A 505 -27.38 -25.88 17.45
N LEU A 506 -27.80 -26.62 18.49
CA LEU A 506 -27.35 -26.40 19.87
C LEU A 506 -25.95 -26.95 20.14
N THR A 507 -25.57 -28.05 19.50
CA THR A 507 -24.20 -28.60 19.55
C THR A 507 -23.23 -27.70 18.80
N LEU A 508 -23.59 -27.20 17.61
CA LEU A 508 -22.78 -26.22 16.89
C LEU A 508 -22.62 -24.91 17.68
N GLN A 509 -23.67 -24.43 18.37
CA GLN A 509 -23.54 -23.29 19.30
C GLN A 509 -22.66 -23.61 20.52
N LEU A 510 -22.69 -24.84 21.04
CA LEU A 510 -21.82 -25.27 22.13
C LEU A 510 -20.36 -25.39 21.68
N GLU A 511 -20.11 -25.83 20.45
CA GLU A 511 -18.80 -25.90 19.80
C GLU A 511 -18.25 -24.48 19.53
N GLU A 512 -19.05 -23.57 18.98
CA GLU A 512 -18.66 -22.15 18.83
C GLU A 512 -18.33 -21.52 20.20
N LYS A 513 -19.13 -21.77 21.24
CA LYS A 513 -18.87 -21.21 22.59
C LYS A 513 -17.73 -21.86 23.35
N THR A 514 -17.45 -23.15 23.13
CA THR A 514 -16.25 -23.80 23.70
C THR A 514 -14.98 -23.43 22.94
N ALA A 515 -15.07 -23.18 21.63
CA ALA A 515 -13.98 -22.57 20.85
C ALA A 515 -13.67 -21.14 21.33
N GLU A 516 -14.69 -20.28 21.51
CA GLU A 516 -14.52 -18.95 22.12
C GLU A 516 -13.86 -19.03 23.51
N HIS A 517 -14.36 -19.92 24.38
CA HIS A 517 -13.81 -20.10 25.73
C HIS A 517 -12.35 -20.58 25.73
N THR A 518 -11.98 -21.52 24.84
CA THR A 518 -10.59 -21.98 24.74
C THR A 518 -9.67 -20.90 24.18
N MET A 519 -10.10 -20.13 23.19
CA MET A 519 -9.40 -18.93 22.72
C MET A 519 -9.14 -17.94 23.88
N LEU A 520 -10.18 -17.59 24.64
CA LEU A 520 -10.06 -16.69 25.79
C LEU A 520 -9.15 -17.25 26.89
N ALA A 521 -9.22 -18.55 27.18
CA ALA A 521 -8.31 -19.19 28.13
C ALA A 521 -6.83 -19.12 27.68
N THR A 522 -6.57 -19.29 26.37
CA THR A 522 -5.20 -19.15 25.84
C THR A 522 -4.71 -17.70 25.86
N SER A 523 -5.58 -16.70 25.61
CA SER A 523 -5.17 -15.29 25.66
C SER A 523 -4.95 -14.80 27.09
N VAL A 524 -5.77 -15.25 28.06
CA VAL A 524 -5.54 -15.01 29.50
C VAL A 524 -4.21 -15.61 29.92
N LYS A 525 -3.92 -16.87 29.58
CA LYS A 525 -2.63 -17.48 29.90
C LYS A 525 -1.45 -16.72 29.28
N ARG A 526 -1.55 -16.31 28.01
CA ARG A 526 -0.50 -15.51 27.34
C ARG A 526 -0.24 -14.20 28.10
N ALA A 527 -1.31 -13.51 28.52
CA ALA A 527 -1.20 -12.30 29.34
C ALA A 527 -0.63 -12.55 30.75
N GLU A 528 -0.90 -13.70 31.38
CA GLU A 528 -0.28 -14.10 32.65
C GLU A 528 1.23 -14.40 32.48
N ASP A 529 1.62 -15.10 31.42
CA ASP A 529 3.02 -15.38 31.09
C ASP A 529 3.79 -14.07 30.77
N ASP A 530 3.20 -13.16 29.97
CA ASP A 530 3.75 -11.83 29.68
C ASP A 530 3.86 -10.95 30.94
N LEU A 531 2.86 -10.97 31.82
CA LEU A 531 2.86 -10.24 33.10
C LEU A 531 3.92 -10.80 34.07
N ASN A 532 4.13 -12.11 34.09
CA ASN A 532 5.20 -12.73 34.88
C ASN A 532 6.59 -12.43 34.30
N SER A 533 6.73 -12.34 32.97
CA SER A 533 7.95 -11.86 32.30
C SER A 533 8.26 -10.39 32.67
N ALA A 534 7.27 -9.51 32.60
CA ALA A 534 7.39 -8.11 33.02
C ALA A 534 7.77 -7.96 34.51
N ARG A 535 7.20 -8.81 35.40
CA ARG A 535 7.58 -8.85 36.82
C ARG A 535 9.05 -9.23 37.04
N ARG A 536 9.61 -10.17 36.26
CA ARG A 536 11.03 -10.55 36.34
C ARG A 536 11.93 -9.40 35.90
N LYS A 537 11.68 -8.82 34.72
CA LYS A 537 12.40 -7.63 34.23
C LYS A 537 12.36 -6.47 35.22
N ASN A 538 11.21 -6.21 35.85
CA ASN A 538 11.10 -5.19 36.89
C ASN A 538 11.92 -5.55 38.15
N SER A 539 12.04 -6.82 38.53
CA SER A 539 12.92 -7.25 39.63
C SER A 539 14.40 -7.07 39.29
N GLU A 540 14.78 -7.35 38.04
CA GLU A 540 16.13 -7.17 37.49
C GLU A 540 16.50 -5.68 37.50
N PHE A 541 15.68 -4.80 36.92
CA PHE A 541 15.90 -3.35 36.94
C PHE A 541 15.92 -2.74 38.35
N ASN A 542 15.15 -3.28 39.31
CA ASN A 542 15.25 -2.84 40.71
C ASN A 542 16.57 -3.25 41.37
N HIS A 543 17.10 -4.44 41.04
CA HIS A 543 18.42 -4.87 41.51
C HIS A 543 19.53 -4.01 40.89
N GLU A 544 19.49 -3.76 39.58
CA GLU A 544 20.43 -2.87 38.88
C GLU A 544 20.37 -1.44 39.42
N SER A 545 19.18 -0.89 39.67
CA SER A 545 19.04 0.42 40.33
C SER A 545 19.65 0.43 41.74
N GLY A 546 19.55 -0.67 42.49
CA GLY A 546 20.24 -0.86 43.77
C GLY A 546 21.77 -0.82 43.63
N MET A 547 22.32 -1.58 42.68
CA MET A 547 23.75 -1.61 42.40
C MET A 547 24.28 -0.24 41.95
N LEU A 548 23.57 0.44 41.05
CA LEU A 548 23.92 1.79 40.57
C LEU A 548 23.85 2.82 41.71
N ARG A 549 22.86 2.75 42.61
CA ARG A 549 22.82 3.60 43.82
C ARG A 549 24.01 3.36 44.74
N SER A 550 24.45 2.11 44.91
CA SER A 550 25.68 1.79 45.66
C SER A 550 26.89 2.43 44.99
N LYS A 551 27.06 2.27 43.67
CA LYS A 551 28.24 2.82 42.99
C LYS A 551 28.24 4.35 42.93
N ILE A 552 27.07 4.99 42.86
CA ILE A 552 26.94 6.46 43.00
C ILE A 552 27.36 6.90 44.41
N ALA A 553 27.02 6.16 45.46
CA ALA A 553 27.44 6.46 46.83
C ALA A 553 28.95 6.30 47.03
N GLU A 554 29.55 5.23 46.49
CA GLU A 554 31.01 5.03 46.45
C GLU A 554 31.72 6.19 45.72
N LEU A 555 31.31 6.50 44.48
CA LEU A 555 31.91 7.58 43.68
C LEU A 555 31.75 8.96 44.33
N SER A 556 30.65 9.18 45.06
CA SER A 556 30.43 10.39 45.85
C SER A 556 31.41 10.49 47.03
N LEU A 557 31.67 9.37 47.71
CA LEU A 557 32.65 9.31 48.80
C LEU A 557 34.09 9.46 48.29
N GLU A 558 34.44 8.78 47.20
CA GLU A 558 35.73 8.93 46.49
C GLU A 558 35.95 10.41 46.12
N SER A 559 34.98 11.04 45.46
CA SER A 559 35.00 12.47 45.12
C SER A 559 35.17 13.37 46.34
N GLU A 560 34.49 13.09 47.47
CA GLU A 560 34.67 13.88 48.68
C GLU A 560 36.07 13.72 49.30
N THR A 561 36.64 12.52 49.28
CA THR A 561 38.02 12.30 49.76
C THR A 561 39.06 13.01 48.88
N VAL A 562 38.87 13.01 47.55
CA VAL A 562 39.72 13.76 46.61
C VAL A 562 39.56 15.27 46.82
N MET A 563 38.34 15.78 47.01
CA MET A 563 38.14 17.20 47.36
C MET A 563 38.79 17.59 48.69
N ARG A 564 38.84 16.69 49.67
CA ARG A 564 39.55 16.91 50.93
C ARG A 564 41.07 16.91 50.74
N SER A 565 41.64 16.02 49.93
CA SER A 565 43.08 15.98 49.64
C SER A 565 43.56 17.18 48.83
N VAL A 566 42.78 17.62 47.83
CA VAL A 566 43.06 18.86 47.08
C VAL A 566 43.03 20.09 48.00
N LYS A 567 42.08 20.16 48.94
CA LYS A 567 42.04 21.22 49.96
C LYS A 567 43.19 21.15 50.98
N ALA A 568 43.86 20.01 51.15
CA ALA A 568 45.11 19.93 51.91
C ALA A 568 46.26 20.49 51.08
N ALA A 569 46.49 19.94 49.87
CA ALA A 569 47.57 20.36 48.98
C ALA A 569 47.56 21.87 48.61
N ILE A 570 46.37 22.51 48.57
CA ILE A 570 46.26 23.97 48.42
C ILE A 570 46.84 24.71 49.62
N ARG A 571 46.54 24.28 50.86
CA ARG A 571 47.11 24.88 52.08
C ARG A 571 48.61 24.63 52.16
N ASP A 572 49.06 23.40 51.89
CA ASP A 572 50.47 23.06 51.88
C ASP A 572 51.24 23.97 50.90
N LYS A 573 50.68 24.23 49.71
CA LYS A 573 51.22 25.20 48.75
C LYS A 573 51.23 26.63 49.31
N GLU A 574 50.15 27.08 49.95
CA GLU A 574 50.06 28.42 50.56
C GLU A 574 51.12 28.62 51.66
N GLU A 575 51.30 27.63 52.54
CA GLU A 575 52.36 27.63 53.57
C GLU A 575 53.76 27.66 52.95
N GLN A 576 54.02 26.88 51.89
CA GLN A 576 55.31 26.90 51.18
C GLN A 576 55.56 28.23 50.43
N MET A 577 54.53 28.89 49.90
CA MET A 577 54.67 30.23 49.30
C MET A 577 55.03 31.27 50.37
N VAL A 578 54.40 31.22 51.55
CA VAL A 578 54.75 32.10 52.69
C VAL A 578 56.19 31.82 53.17
N ALA A 579 56.59 30.55 53.31
CA ALA A 579 57.95 30.18 53.70
C ALA A 579 59.00 30.67 52.68
N HIS A 580 58.72 30.54 51.38
CA HIS A 580 59.56 31.09 50.31
C HIS A 580 59.72 32.61 50.42
N ASP A 581 58.64 33.36 50.63
CA ASP A 581 58.73 34.82 50.71
C ASP A 581 59.39 35.31 52.02
N VAL A 582 59.31 34.55 53.12
CA VAL A 582 60.13 34.77 54.32
C VAL A 582 61.62 34.57 54.02
N LEU A 583 62.01 33.47 53.35
CA LEU A 583 63.39 33.24 52.93
C LEU A 583 63.90 34.33 51.97
N LYS A 584 63.04 34.83 51.09
CA LYS A 584 63.34 35.93 50.15
C LYS A 584 63.55 37.27 50.86
N LEU A 585 62.87 37.52 51.98
CA LEU A 585 63.14 38.67 52.86
C LEU A 585 64.47 38.50 53.61
N GLU A 586 64.81 37.30 54.07
CA GLU A 586 66.12 37.02 54.68
C GLU A 586 67.26 37.18 53.65
N VAL A 587 67.11 36.68 52.42
CA VAL A 587 68.10 36.88 51.35
C VAL A 587 68.29 38.37 51.01
N LYS A 588 67.23 39.19 51.06
CA LYS A 588 67.38 40.66 50.97
C LYS A 588 68.17 41.20 52.16
N ARG A 589 67.77 40.90 53.40
CA ARG A 589 68.45 41.35 54.63
C ARG A 589 69.95 41.02 54.63
N LEU A 590 70.32 39.83 54.16
CA LEU A 590 71.73 39.41 54.05
C LEU A 590 72.47 40.12 52.92
N ARG A 591 71.80 40.41 51.79
CA ARG A 591 72.36 41.20 50.68
C ARG A 591 72.59 42.66 51.08
N ASP A 592 71.62 43.27 51.76
CA ASP A 592 71.72 44.67 52.20
C ASP A 592 72.83 44.83 53.25
N LEU A 593 73.00 43.84 54.14
CA LEU A 593 74.13 43.76 55.06
C LEU A 593 75.48 43.57 54.34
N LEU A 594 75.52 42.75 53.28
CA LEU A 594 76.73 42.55 52.47
C LEU A 594 77.12 43.83 51.71
N ASN A 595 76.14 44.53 51.13
CA ASN A 595 76.33 45.82 50.46
C ASN A 595 76.92 46.85 51.44
N LEU A 596 76.34 46.97 52.65
CA LEU A 596 76.83 47.89 53.69
C LEU A 596 78.28 47.57 54.08
N ARG A 597 78.67 46.29 54.15
CA ARG A 597 80.08 45.90 54.36
C ARG A 597 80.98 46.20 53.16
N ALA A 598 80.47 46.12 51.93
CA ALA A 598 81.22 46.52 50.74
C ALA A 598 81.45 48.05 50.71
N ASP A 599 80.44 48.85 51.09
CA ASP A 599 80.55 50.31 51.22
C ASP A 599 81.54 50.72 52.32
N GLU A 600 81.55 50.03 53.47
CA GLU A 600 82.56 50.20 54.52
C GLU A 600 83.98 49.92 54.00
N VAL A 601 84.18 48.80 53.29
CA VAL A 601 85.49 48.43 52.71
C VAL A 601 85.93 49.45 51.67
N PHE A 602 85.05 49.84 50.74
CA PHE A 602 85.34 50.87 49.73
C PHE A 602 85.69 52.23 50.37
N GLY A 603 84.99 52.61 51.45
CA GLY A 603 85.32 53.80 52.23
C GLY A 603 86.71 53.74 52.88
N LEU A 604 87.10 52.58 53.41
CA LEU A 604 88.43 52.34 53.97
C LEU A 604 89.52 52.33 52.88
N GLU A 605 89.27 51.74 51.71
CA GLU A 605 90.20 51.74 50.57
C GLU A 605 90.39 53.14 49.99
N ASN A 606 89.32 53.92 49.83
CA ASN A 606 89.39 55.32 49.42
C ASN A 606 90.18 56.16 50.44
N ARG A 607 89.94 55.98 51.75
CA ARG A 607 90.71 56.66 52.81
C ARG A 607 92.19 56.25 52.82
N LYS A 608 92.50 54.98 52.56
CA LYS A 608 93.87 54.48 52.38
C LYS A 608 94.53 55.14 51.17
N TYR A 609 93.84 55.21 50.03
CA TYR A 609 94.34 55.85 48.81
C TYR A 609 94.61 57.35 49.02
N GLN A 610 93.70 58.08 49.68
CA GLN A 610 93.89 59.49 50.05
C GLN A 610 95.12 59.69 50.94
N LEU A 611 95.35 58.81 51.93
CA LEU A 611 96.54 58.84 52.77
C LEU A 611 97.82 58.51 51.99
N GLN A 612 97.78 57.59 51.03
CA GLN A 612 98.93 57.31 50.16
C GLN A 612 99.25 58.50 49.26
N MET A 613 98.24 59.12 48.62
CA MET A 613 98.43 60.34 47.82
C MET A 613 98.99 61.49 48.64
N SER A 614 98.45 61.76 49.83
CA SER A 614 98.95 62.83 50.71
C SER A 614 100.38 62.58 51.22
N MET A 615 100.77 61.32 51.42
CA MET A 615 102.16 60.96 51.73
C MET A 615 103.09 61.15 50.53
N GLU A 616 102.64 60.86 49.31
CA GLU A 616 103.41 61.07 48.07
C GLU A 616 103.53 62.57 47.75
N GLU A 617 102.47 63.35 47.94
CA GLU A 617 102.48 64.82 47.89
C GLU A 617 103.49 65.39 48.91
N ARG A 618 103.42 64.98 50.18
CA ARG A 618 104.34 65.47 51.23
C ARG A 618 105.79 65.05 51.01
N LYS A 619 106.01 63.89 50.37
CA LYS A 619 107.33 63.45 49.90
C LYS A 619 107.83 64.33 48.76
N ASN A 620 106.97 64.70 47.82
CA ASN A 620 107.28 65.66 46.75
C ASN A 620 107.50 67.08 47.29
N GLU A 621 106.76 67.53 48.30
CA GLU A 621 107.03 68.78 49.03
C GLU A 621 108.43 68.76 49.66
N ILE A 622 108.80 67.68 50.34
CA ILE A 622 110.15 67.50 50.93
C ILE A 622 111.23 67.47 49.84
N GLU A 623 110.97 66.86 48.69
CA GLU A 623 111.88 66.86 47.54
C GLU A 623 112.02 68.25 46.91
N VAL A 624 110.93 69.01 46.75
CA VAL A 624 110.96 70.40 46.30
C VAL A 624 111.68 71.29 47.32
N HIS A 625 111.44 71.13 48.62
CA HIS A 625 112.20 71.83 49.67
C HIS A 625 113.69 71.47 49.65
N ARG A 626 114.04 70.19 49.41
CA ARG A 626 115.42 69.75 49.20
C ARG A 626 116.03 70.40 47.94
N GLY A 627 115.27 70.47 46.85
CA GLY A 627 115.66 71.14 45.61
C GLY A 627 115.84 72.65 45.80
N VAL A 628 114.98 73.31 46.59
CA VAL A 628 115.11 74.72 46.97
C VAL A 628 116.33 74.92 47.89
N LEU A 629 116.62 74.03 48.83
CA LEU A 629 117.84 74.09 49.64
C LEU A 629 119.11 73.88 48.80
N GLN A 630 119.07 72.97 47.81
CA GLN A 630 120.16 72.81 46.84
C GLN A 630 120.29 74.03 45.92
N ALA A 631 119.19 74.64 45.51
CA ALA A 631 119.17 75.87 44.72
C ALA A 631 119.60 77.09 45.54
N GLN A 632 119.33 77.15 46.85
CA GLN A 632 119.85 78.15 47.77
C GLN A 632 121.34 77.94 48.03
N LEU A 633 121.81 76.71 48.17
CA LEU A 633 123.25 76.42 48.28
C LEU A 633 123.97 76.78 46.97
N LYS A 634 123.36 76.48 45.81
CA LYS A 634 123.83 76.91 44.50
C LYS A 634 123.82 78.43 44.38
N SER A 635 122.75 79.11 44.78
CA SER A 635 122.67 80.59 44.87
C SER A 635 123.77 81.12 45.76
N MET A 636 124.02 80.56 46.94
CA MET A 636 125.10 81.01 47.83
C MET A 636 126.50 80.79 47.23
N THR A 637 126.73 79.73 46.44
CA THR A 637 127.97 79.58 45.67
C THR A 637 128.04 80.54 44.46
N GLU A 638 126.91 80.83 43.84
CA GLU A 638 126.76 81.82 42.77
C GLU A 638 126.83 83.25 43.30
N ASP A 639 126.51 83.49 44.57
CA ASP A 639 126.57 84.76 45.30
C ASP A 639 127.98 84.98 45.87
N LEU A 640 128.72 83.91 46.21
CA LEU A 640 130.17 83.96 46.35
C LEU A 640 130.83 84.29 45.00
N HIS A 641 130.42 83.62 43.92
CA HIS A 641 130.94 83.91 42.59
C HIS A 641 130.56 85.32 42.14
N ARG A 642 129.35 85.78 42.45
CA ARG A 642 128.81 87.11 42.18
C ARG A 642 129.40 88.17 43.11
N ALA A 643 129.81 87.87 44.33
CA ALA A 643 130.61 88.79 45.14
C ALA A 643 132.00 88.97 44.51
N THR A 644 132.63 87.89 44.02
CA THR A 644 133.89 88.00 43.26
C THR A 644 133.72 88.64 41.87
N LEU A 645 132.54 88.53 41.25
CA LEU A 645 132.20 89.20 39.99
C LEU A 645 131.75 90.64 40.20
N GLU A 646 131.04 91.00 41.26
CA GLU A 646 130.68 92.38 41.63
C GLU A 646 131.88 93.13 42.20
N LEU A 647 132.89 92.45 42.76
CA LEU A 647 134.21 93.05 42.96
C LEU A 647 134.81 93.54 41.63
N LYS A 648 134.56 92.80 40.52
CA LYS A 648 134.94 93.20 39.15
C LYS A 648 133.90 94.06 38.43
N GLU A 649 132.61 93.98 38.75
CA GLU A 649 131.59 94.84 38.14
C GLU A 649 131.51 96.17 38.87
N ARG A 650 131.86 96.31 40.15
CA ARG A 650 132.07 97.64 40.76
C ARG A 650 133.20 98.39 40.05
N GLN A 651 134.21 97.70 39.55
CA GLN A 651 135.26 98.26 38.67
C GLN A 651 134.73 98.68 37.28
N LEU A 652 133.64 98.08 36.78
CA LEU A 652 133.04 98.35 35.45
C LEU A 652 131.77 99.21 35.49
N ARG A 653 131.00 99.22 36.59
CA ARG A 653 129.73 99.94 36.73
C ARG A 653 129.96 101.42 36.98
N VAL A 654 131.08 101.75 37.62
CA VAL A 654 131.67 103.11 37.61
C VAL A 654 131.84 103.63 36.18
N GLN A 655 132.19 102.77 35.21
CA GLN A 655 132.31 103.13 33.78
C GLN A 655 130.98 103.19 33.03
N LYS A 656 129.86 102.66 33.59
CA LYS A 656 128.60 102.47 32.86
C LYS A 656 127.36 103.15 33.45
N LEU A 657 127.39 103.59 34.71
CA LEU A 657 126.36 104.52 35.20
C LEU A 657 126.47 105.92 34.57
N GLN A 658 127.58 106.21 33.88
CA GLN A 658 127.69 107.36 32.97
C GLN A 658 126.73 107.30 31.78
N SER A 659 126.32 106.11 31.33
CA SER A 659 125.86 105.90 29.94
C SER A 659 124.40 105.43 29.80
N LYS A 660 123.54 105.54 30.84
CA LYS A 660 122.14 105.14 30.68
C LYS A 660 121.11 105.80 31.62
N TYR A 661 121.03 107.13 31.52
CA TYR A 661 119.84 107.91 31.92
C TYR A 661 118.77 107.91 30.80
N GLU A 662 118.99 107.17 29.71
CA GLU A 662 118.37 107.37 28.37
C GLU A 662 117.05 106.59 28.12
N VAL A 663 116.37 106.09 29.15
CA VAL A 663 115.14 105.28 29.01
C VAL A 663 113.91 106.04 29.53
N LEU A 664 112.78 106.06 28.78
CA LEU A 664 111.34 105.95 29.23
C LEU A 664 110.27 106.42 28.17
N ILE A 665 109.01 105.83 28.16
CA ILE A 665 107.64 106.31 27.66
C ILE A 665 106.81 105.41 26.59
N GLY A 666 105.48 105.00 26.80
CA GLY A 666 104.38 104.47 25.81
C GLY A 666 103.32 103.26 26.13
N ARG A 667 101.98 103.12 25.64
CA ARG A 667 100.87 101.99 25.86
C ARG A 667 99.36 101.96 25.17
N VAL A 668 98.43 100.89 25.25
CA VAL A 668 96.82 100.74 25.24
C VAL A 668 95.94 99.48 24.59
N GLN A 669 94.55 99.40 24.31
CA GLN A 669 93.46 98.23 24.45
C GLN A 669 92.08 98.02 23.52
N PRO A 670 91.12 96.96 23.65
CA PRO A 670 89.89 96.47 22.77
C PRO A 670 88.45 95.80 23.32
N GLU A 671 87.35 95.39 22.54
CA GLU A 671 85.89 94.82 22.92
C GLU A 671 84.89 93.94 21.89
N GLU A 672 83.59 93.42 22.18
CA GLU A 672 82.59 92.37 21.45
C GLU A 672 80.93 92.48 21.61
N GLY A 673 79.77 91.76 21.19
CA GLY A 673 79.10 90.51 20.45
C GLY A 673 77.43 90.28 20.39
N GLU A 674 76.68 89.26 19.73
CA GLU A 674 75.10 89.06 19.44
C GLU A 674 74.44 87.56 19.09
N GLU A 675 73.18 86.97 18.71
CA GLU A 675 71.63 87.11 18.32
C GLU A 675 70.58 85.78 18.32
N GLU A 676 69.30 85.60 17.68
CA GLU A 676 68.15 84.49 17.87
C GLU A 676 67.00 83.97 16.74
N ARG A 677 65.76 83.29 16.98
CA ARG A 677 64.82 82.35 16.05
C ARG A 677 63.17 82.09 16.19
N SER A 678 62.39 81.15 15.44
CA SER A 678 60.82 80.88 15.42
C SER A 678 60.00 79.60 14.75
N GLN A 679 58.61 79.53 14.79
CA GLN A 679 57.39 78.92 13.99
C GLN A 679 56.99 77.40 13.64
N ALA A 680 55.69 76.92 13.82
CA ALA A 680 55.14 75.61 13.25
C ALA A 680 53.59 75.19 13.12
N TYR A 681 52.58 75.71 13.84
CA TYR A 681 51.34 74.94 14.24
C TYR A 681 50.12 74.71 13.26
N TYR A 682 49.89 75.52 12.22
CA TYR A 682 48.51 75.73 11.69
C TYR A 682 47.95 74.84 10.56
N VAL A 683 48.70 73.88 10.01
CA VAL A 683 48.36 73.24 8.72
C VAL A 683 47.26 72.16 8.79
N ILE A 684 47.04 71.51 9.95
CA ILE A 684 46.28 70.25 10.01
C ILE A 684 44.74 70.44 10.01
N LYS A 685 44.22 71.59 10.45
CA LYS A 685 42.75 71.75 10.65
C LYS A 685 41.94 71.97 9.35
N ALA A 686 42.56 72.28 8.22
CA ALA A 686 41.86 72.73 7.01
C ALA A 686 41.34 71.61 6.08
N ALA A 687 41.52 70.33 6.41
CA ALA A 687 41.41 69.23 5.45
C ALA A 687 40.13 68.37 5.53
N GLN A 688 39.31 68.46 6.58
CA GLN A 688 38.22 67.50 6.83
C GLN A 688 36.79 68.00 6.55
N GLU A 689 36.53 69.32 6.52
CA GLU A 689 35.16 69.86 6.41
C GLU A 689 34.65 70.03 4.94
N ARG A 690 35.24 69.32 3.96
CA ARG A 690 35.06 69.63 2.52
C ARG A 690 34.44 68.52 1.65
N GLU A 691 34.22 67.29 2.12
CA GLU A 691 33.70 66.20 1.25
C GLU A 691 32.19 65.88 1.45
N ASP A 692 31.67 65.87 2.68
CA ASP A 692 30.39 65.21 2.97
C ASP A 692 29.13 65.93 2.45
N LEU A 693 29.14 67.27 2.39
CA LEU A 693 27.92 68.07 2.17
C LEU A 693 27.45 68.18 0.71
N GLN A 694 28.24 67.71 -0.28
CA GLN A 694 27.92 67.89 -1.71
C GLN A 694 27.25 66.67 -2.38
N ARG A 695 27.06 65.54 -1.66
CA ARG A 695 26.47 64.31 -2.23
C ARG A 695 24.95 64.12 -2.05
N GLN A 696 24.25 65.02 -1.35
CA GLN A 696 22.83 64.82 -0.98
C GLN A 696 21.81 65.68 -1.76
N GLY A 697 22.24 66.59 -2.63
CA GLY A 697 21.34 67.47 -3.39
C GLY A 697 20.69 66.82 -4.62
N ASP A 698 21.50 66.25 -5.51
CA ASP A 698 21.13 66.01 -6.91
C ASP A 698 20.14 64.84 -7.16
N ALA A 699 19.72 64.12 -6.12
CA ALA A 699 18.97 62.86 -6.25
C ALA A 699 17.44 63.01 -6.31
N LEU A 700 16.87 64.13 -5.85
CA LEU A 700 15.43 64.24 -5.58
C LEU A 700 14.60 64.88 -6.71
N ASP A 701 15.14 65.84 -7.46
CA ASP A 701 14.38 66.63 -8.45
C ASP A 701 13.95 65.83 -9.71
N ALA A 702 14.47 64.62 -9.91
CA ALA A 702 14.27 63.84 -11.12
C ALA A 702 12.88 63.17 -11.24
N GLN A 703 12.17 62.94 -10.14
CA GLN A 703 11.00 62.03 -10.12
C GLN A 703 9.66 62.70 -10.46
N ILE A 704 9.50 64.01 -10.25
CA ILE A 704 8.18 64.68 -10.23
C ILE A 704 7.53 64.81 -11.63
N ARG A 705 8.32 64.98 -12.70
CA ARG A 705 7.83 65.45 -14.02
C ARG A 705 7.10 64.40 -14.88
N LYS A 706 6.73 63.24 -14.35
CA LYS A 706 6.13 62.13 -15.13
C LYS A 706 4.61 61.99 -15.03
N ALA A 707 3.95 62.57 -14.04
CA ALA A 707 2.56 62.20 -13.68
C ALA A 707 1.44 62.98 -14.39
N GLU A 708 1.74 64.06 -15.12
CA GLU A 708 0.73 65.08 -15.50
C GLU A 708 0.05 64.87 -16.87
N ALA A 709 0.39 63.78 -17.59
CA ALA A 709 0.05 63.65 -19.01
C ALA A 709 -1.33 63.03 -19.33
N GLU A 710 -1.92 62.27 -18.40
CA GLU A 710 -2.80 61.14 -18.77
C GLU A 710 -4.31 61.45 -18.79
N VAL A 711 -4.75 62.61 -18.28
CA VAL A 711 -6.16 62.87 -17.89
C VAL A 711 -7.14 63.17 -19.05
N ARG A 712 -6.66 63.38 -20.29
CA ARG A 712 -7.31 64.33 -21.24
C ARG A 712 -8.22 63.73 -22.34
N ALA A 713 -8.88 62.57 -22.13
CA ALA A 713 -9.31 61.70 -23.25
C ALA A 713 -10.81 61.27 -23.35
N LEU A 714 -11.78 61.89 -22.65
CA LEU A 714 -13.04 61.19 -22.30
C LEU A 714 -14.41 61.66 -22.88
N GLU A 715 -14.52 62.70 -23.71
CA GLU A 715 -15.82 63.43 -23.91
C GLU A 715 -16.78 63.00 -25.07
N ALA A 716 -16.50 61.97 -25.89
CA ALA A 716 -16.99 61.93 -27.28
C ALA A 716 -18.19 60.99 -27.65
N THR A 717 -19.31 60.93 -26.90
CA THR A 717 -20.23 59.74 -26.96
C THR A 717 -21.74 59.90 -27.31
N LEU A 718 -22.33 61.11 -27.46
CA LEU A 718 -23.80 61.31 -27.31
C LEU A 718 -24.76 60.80 -28.43
N GLY A 719 -24.29 60.40 -29.61
CA GLY A 719 -25.08 60.56 -30.87
C GLY A 719 -26.04 59.47 -31.39
N LYS A 720 -26.38 58.38 -30.68
CA LYS A 720 -26.85 57.10 -31.31
C LYS A 720 -28.31 56.62 -31.05
N LEU A 721 -29.34 57.48 -30.98
CA LEU A 721 -30.66 57.05 -30.46
C LEU A 721 -31.75 56.68 -31.48
N ASN A 722 -31.77 57.25 -32.69
CA ASN A 722 -33.04 57.48 -33.40
C ASN A 722 -33.58 56.28 -34.24
N ASP A 723 -32.71 55.34 -34.61
CA ASP A 723 -32.94 54.47 -35.79
C ASP A 723 -33.78 53.20 -35.54
N LYS A 724 -34.26 52.99 -34.31
CA LYS A 724 -34.73 51.66 -33.83
C LYS A 724 -36.18 51.28 -34.11
N ASN A 725 -37.06 52.21 -34.51
CA ASN A 725 -38.52 51.96 -34.52
C ASN A 725 -39.00 51.11 -35.72
N THR A 726 -38.31 51.17 -36.85
CA THR A 726 -38.67 50.52 -38.11
C THR A 726 -38.63 48.99 -38.07
N MET A 727 -37.86 48.38 -37.18
CA MET A 727 -37.64 46.92 -37.15
C MET A 727 -38.88 46.12 -36.69
N TYR A 728 -39.80 46.76 -35.96
CA TYR A 728 -40.82 46.15 -35.10
C TYR A 728 -41.93 45.33 -35.80
N ARG A 729 -42.04 45.37 -37.13
CA ARG A 729 -43.13 44.70 -37.87
C ARG A 729 -42.74 43.36 -38.49
N THR A 730 -41.50 42.92 -38.29
CA THR A 730 -40.88 41.92 -39.18
C THR A 730 -40.82 40.51 -38.59
N SER A 731 -41.08 40.33 -37.29
CA SER A 731 -40.69 39.11 -36.54
C SER A 731 -41.71 37.98 -36.40
N PHE A 732 -43.03 38.21 -36.32
CA PHE A 732 -44.01 37.10 -36.11
C PHE A 732 -44.62 36.57 -37.43
N LYS A 733 -43.86 36.54 -38.53
CA LYS A 733 -44.15 35.60 -39.63
C LYS A 733 -43.50 34.26 -39.29
N PRO A 734 -44.25 33.15 -39.17
CA PRO A 734 -43.63 31.84 -38.96
C PRO A 734 -42.83 31.44 -40.21
N VAL A 735 -41.56 31.11 -40.03
CA VAL A 735 -40.69 30.63 -41.12
C VAL A 735 -41.17 29.26 -41.56
N GLY A 736 -41.60 29.14 -42.82
CA GLY A 736 -42.12 27.90 -43.37
C GLY A 736 -41.05 26.81 -43.44
N ASP A 737 -41.44 25.56 -43.17
CA ASP A 737 -40.52 24.44 -43.02
C ASP A 737 -39.62 24.15 -44.23
N LYS A 738 -39.84 24.74 -45.41
CA LYS A 738 -39.03 24.42 -46.60
C LYS A 738 -37.64 25.08 -46.57
N GLU A 739 -37.56 26.38 -46.31
CA GLU A 739 -36.25 27.04 -46.12
C GLU A 739 -35.57 26.54 -44.85
N ARG A 740 -36.34 26.25 -43.79
CA ARG A 740 -35.80 25.57 -42.60
C ARG A 740 -35.40 24.12 -42.85
N LEU A 741 -35.99 23.40 -43.80
CA LEU A 741 -35.54 22.05 -44.20
C LEU A 741 -34.32 22.11 -45.10
N ASP A 742 -34.21 23.08 -46.01
CA ASP A 742 -33.01 23.24 -46.84
C ASP A 742 -31.84 23.79 -46.02
N GLN A 743 -32.08 24.72 -45.09
CA GLN A 743 -31.09 25.13 -44.08
C GLN A 743 -30.78 24.00 -43.09
N ARG A 744 -31.75 23.20 -42.64
CA ARG A 744 -31.50 22.01 -41.79
C ARG A 744 -30.87 20.86 -42.56
N ALA A 745 -31.01 20.80 -43.89
CA ALA A 745 -30.32 19.86 -44.76
C ALA A 745 -28.89 20.32 -45.01
N GLN A 746 -28.64 21.61 -45.24
CA GLN A 746 -27.29 22.19 -45.33
C GLN A 746 -26.59 22.21 -43.97
N LEU A 747 -27.30 22.41 -42.86
CA LEU A 747 -26.75 22.30 -41.50
C LEU A 747 -26.56 20.84 -41.12
N ARG A 748 -27.42 19.90 -41.53
CA ARG A 748 -27.13 18.46 -41.43
C ARG A 748 -25.96 18.07 -42.32
N GLU A 749 -25.83 18.59 -43.53
CA GLU A 749 -24.71 18.30 -44.43
C GLU A 749 -23.41 18.95 -43.91
N LYS A 750 -23.46 20.12 -43.26
CA LYS A 750 -22.35 20.72 -42.53
C LYS A 750 -22.02 19.95 -41.24
N LEU A 751 -23.02 19.45 -40.53
CA LEU A 751 -22.91 18.63 -39.31
C LEU A 751 -22.41 17.21 -39.63
N ASP A 752 -22.82 16.62 -40.76
CA ASP A 752 -22.40 15.32 -41.26
C ASP A 752 -21.00 15.46 -41.87
N ARG A 753 -20.69 16.55 -42.59
CA ARG A 753 -19.28 16.91 -42.91
C ARG A 753 -18.47 17.23 -41.65
N ALA A 754 -19.07 17.71 -40.56
CA ALA A 754 -18.37 17.93 -39.29
C ALA A 754 -18.18 16.63 -38.53
N TYR A 755 -19.14 15.71 -38.56
CA TYR A 755 -19.04 14.36 -37.99
C TYR A 755 -18.11 13.48 -38.80
N ASP A 756 -18.10 13.56 -40.13
CA ASP A 756 -17.12 12.87 -40.97
C ASP A 756 -15.74 13.52 -40.85
N ARG A 757 -15.61 14.84 -40.63
CA ARG A 757 -14.33 15.44 -40.22
C ARG A 757 -13.92 15.07 -38.79
N MET A 758 -14.86 14.94 -37.85
CA MET A 758 -14.60 14.49 -36.47
C MET A 758 -14.29 12.99 -36.42
N LYS A 759 -14.85 12.19 -37.34
CA LYS A 759 -14.65 10.74 -37.48
C LYS A 759 -13.41 10.45 -38.31
N PHE A 760 -13.08 11.29 -39.28
CA PHE A 760 -11.76 11.33 -39.90
C PHE A 760 -10.73 11.71 -38.83
N LYS A 761 -10.90 12.82 -38.10
CA LYS A 761 -10.02 13.21 -36.99
C LYS A 761 -9.97 12.18 -35.87
N ARG A 762 -11.04 11.45 -35.55
CA ARG A 762 -11.04 10.30 -34.61
C ARG A 762 -10.49 9.01 -35.21
N ASN A 763 -10.35 8.88 -36.52
CA ASN A 763 -9.67 7.76 -37.19
C ASN A 763 -8.18 8.09 -37.37
N GLU A 764 -7.85 9.35 -37.59
CA GLU A 764 -6.51 9.94 -37.64
C GLU A 764 -5.91 9.98 -36.23
N GLU A 765 -6.67 10.37 -35.22
CA GLU A 765 -6.35 10.25 -33.79
C GLU A 765 -6.16 8.79 -33.40
N ARG A 766 -7.02 7.85 -33.84
CA ARG A 766 -6.79 6.41 -33.62
C ARG A 766 -5.64 5.83 -34.43
N SER A 767 -5.31 6.40 -35.60
CA SER A 767 -4.09 6.05 -36.33
C SER A 767 -2.90 6.54 -35.53
N LEU A 768 -2.86 7.82 -35.14
CA LEU A 768 -1.79 8.41 -34.34
C LEU A 768 -1.65 7.76 -32.97
N GLN A 769 -2.73 7.35 -32.32
CA GLN A 769 -2.70 6.53 -31.09
C GLN A 769 -2.11 5.15 -31.38
N HIS A 770 -2.48 4.49 -32.49
CA HIS A 770 -1.91 3.21 -32.87
C HIS A 770 -0.45 3.31 -33.37
N ASP A 771 -0.08 4.42 -33.99
CA ASP A 771 1.27 4.75 -34.43
C ASP A 771 2.13 5.12 -33.21
N LEU A 772 1.56 5.76 -32.18
CA LEU A 772 2.17 5.92 -30.86
C LEU A 772 2.30 4.58 -30.11
N GLU A 773 1.29 3.72 -30.11
CA GLU A 773 1.41 2.34 -29.59
C GLU A 773 2.49 1.53 -30.33
N GLN A 774 2.63 1.74 -31.65
CA GLN A 774 3.72 1.15 -32.45
C GLN A 774 5.07 1.80 -32.14
N ILE A 775 5.13 3.09 -31.83
CA ILE A 775 6.37 3.77 -31.43
C ILE A 775 6.77 3.35 -30.00
N ASP A 776 5.84 3.23 -29.05
CA ASP A 776 6.08 2.76 -27.68
C ASP A 776 6.42 1.26 -27.64
N SER A 777 5.78 0.42 -28.45
CA SER A 777 6.18 -0.99 -28.58
C SER A 777 7.54 -1.14 -29.27
N ARG A 778 7.89 -0.26 -30.23
CA ARG A 778 9.27 -0.18 -30.76
C ARG A 778 10.26 0.37 -29.73
N LEU A 779 9.88 1.37 -28.93
CA LEU A 779 10.73 1.97 -27.90
C LEU A 779 11.01 0.98 -26.77
N THR A 780 10.00 0.27 -26.28
CA THR A 780 10.15 -0.78 -25.27
C THR A 780 10.87 -2.01 -25.80
N ASN A 781 10.76 -2.33 -27.09
CA ASN A 781 11.63 -3.33 -27.74
C ASN A 781 13.08 -2.83 -27.82
N MET A 782 13.33 -1.59 -28.27
CA MET A 782 14.67 -1.00 -28.31
C MET A 782 15.30 -0.88 -26.91
N GLN A 783 14.51 -0.60 -25.87
CA GLN A 783 14.98 -0.60 -24.46
C GLN A 783 15.29 -2.01 -23.96
N GLN A 784 14.55 -3.04 -24.40
CA GLN A 784 14.89 -4.43 -24.12
C GLN A 784 16.14 -4.89 -24.90
N GLU A 785 16.31 -4.46 -26.15
CA GLU A 785 17.52 -4.67 -26.94
C GLU A 785 18.72 -3.96 -26.31
N GLU A 786 18.60 -2.67 -25.94
CA GLU A 786 19.61 -1.92 -25.18
C GLU A 786 19.96 -2.62 -23.86
N HIS A 787 18.97 -3.10 -23.11
CA HIS A 787 19.20 -3.79 -21.85
C HIS A 787 19.88 -5.17 -22.03
N THR A 788 19.58 -5.90 -23.11
CA THR A 788 20.26 -7.17 -23.45
C THR A 788 21.66 -6.94 -24.02
N LEU A 789 21.87 -5.88 -24.79
CA LEU A 789 23.18 -5.45 -25.28
C LEU A 789 24.07 -4.95 -24.13
N SER A 790 23.52 -4.18 -23.19
CA SER A 790 24.21 -3.72 -21.98
C SER A 790 24.65 -4.91 -21.12
N LYS A 791 23.76 -5.88 -20.86
CA LYS A 791 24.13 -7.15 -20.22
C LYS A 791 25.19 -7.94 -21.01
N GLY A 792 25.09 -7.95 -22.33
CA GLY A 792 26.12 -8.54 -23.20
C GLY A 792 27.48 -7.84 -23.06
N VAL A 793 27.49 -6.51 -22.89
CA VAL A 793 28.70 -5.72 -22.62
C VAL A 793 29.24 -5.99 -21.21
N GLU A 794 28.39 -6.09 -20.19
CA GLU A 794 28.79 -6.49 -18.82
C GLU A 794 29.41 -7.90 -18.80
N GLU A 795 28.78 -8.87 -19.46
CA GLU A 795 29.31 -10.23 -19.61
C GLU A 795 30.64 -10.25 -20.39
N LEU A 796 30.77 -9.45 -21.47
CA LEU A 796 32.01 -9.33 -22.23
C LEU A 796 33.13 -8.64 -21.43
N GLN A 797 32.82 -7.60 -20.66
CA GLN A 797 33.77 -6.94 -19.76
C GLN A 797 34.25 -7.88 -18.65
N HIS A 798 33.33 -8.62 -18.01
CA HIS A 798 33.70 -9.63 -17.02
C HIS A 798 34.55 -10.75 -17.65
N ARG A 799 34.27 -11.14 -18.90
CA ARG A 799 35.10 -12.12 -19.62
C ARG A 799 36.46 -11.56 -20.06
N SER A 800 36.56 -10.28 -20.38
CA SER A 800 37.84 -9.60 -20.65
C SER A 800 38.69 -9.56 -19.38
N GLY A 801 38.15 -9.05 -18.27
CA GLY A 801 38.88 -9.00 -16.99
C GLY A 801 39.30 -10.39 -16.47
N ALA A 802 38.47 -11.42 -16.69
CA ALA A 802 38.85 -12.80 -16.40
C ALA A 802 40.00 -13.30 -17.30
N ALA A 803 39.94 -13.04 -18.61
CA ALA A 803 40.99 -13.41 -19.56
C ALA A 803 42.30 -12.64 -19.34
N GLU A 804 42.22 -11.37 -18.95
CA GLU A 804 43.37 -10.52 -18.58
C GLU A 804 44.03 -11.03 -17.29
N SER A 805 43.23 -11.44 -16.29
CA SER A 805 43.71 -12.07 -15.06
C SER A 805 44.40 -13.41 -15.34
N ASP A 806 43.78 -14.28 -16.16
CA ASP A 806 44.38 -15.54 -16.60
C ASP A 806 45.67 -15.30 -17.40
N LEU A 807 45.69 -14.33 -18.32
CA LEU A 807 46.89 -13.94 -19.09
C LEU A 807 48.01 -13.46 -18.15
N GLN A 808 47.70 -12.60 -17.19
CA GLN A 808 48.64 -12.12 -16.19
C GLN A 808 49.21 -13.28 -15.36
N ASP A 809 48.39 -14.25 -14.98
CA ASP A 809 48.85 -15.40 -14.21
C ASP A 809 49.63 -16.42 -15.07
N GLN A 810 49.32 -16.54 -16.38
CA GLN A 810 50.15 -17.28 -17.34
C GLN A 810 51.51 -16.59 -17.59
N LEU A 811 51.55 -15.27 -17.75
CA LEU A 811 52.80 -14.51 -17.83
C LEU A 811 53.65 -14.70 -16.56
N ASN A 812 53.02 -14.68 -15.38
CA ASN A 812 53.69 -15.00 -14.12
C ASN A 812 54.17 -16.46 -14.06
N LYS A 813 53.41 -17.44 -14.58
CA LYS A 813 53.85 -18.85 -14.69
C LYS A 813 55.04 -18.99 -15.65
N ALA A 814 55.00 -18.34 -16.81
CA ALA A 814 56.08 -18.31 -17.80
C ALA A 814 57.34 -17.63 -17.25
N ALA A 815 57.23 -16.51 -16.55
CA ALA A 815 58.35 -15.83 -15.90
C ALA A 815 59.00 -16.71 -14.82
N ARG A 816 58.20 -17.45 -14.03
CA ARG A 816 58.69 -18.45 -13.05
C ARG A 816 59.39 -19.62 -13.75
N ALA A 817 58.84 -20.12 -14.85
CA ALA A 817 59.46 -21.18 -15.65
C ALA A 817 60.79 -20.74 -16.28
N LYS A 818 60.83 -19.58 -16.95
CA LYS A 818 62.05 -19.01 -17.56
C LYS A 818 63.14 -18.73 -16.53
N ARG A 819 62.80 -18.22 -15.34
CA ARG A 819 63.75 -18.10 -14.21
C ARG A 819 64.31 -19.45 -13.75
N LYS A 820 63.50 -20.53 -13.75
CA LYS A 820 63.97 -21.88 -13.40
C LYS A 820 64.82 -22.50 -14.52
N MET A 821 64.46 -22.30 -15.78
CA MET A 821 65.24 -22.73 -16.94
C MET A 821 66.61 -22.05 -16.97
N ASN A 822 66.66 -20.72 -16.78
CA ASN A 822 67.93 -19.97 -16.73
C ASN A 822 68.83 -20.44 -15.57
N LYS A 823 68.26 -20.81 -14.41
CA LYS A 823 69.04 -21.45 -13.33
C LYS A 823 69.65 -22.77 -13.76
N LEU A 824 68.84 -23.68 -14.33
CA LEU A 824 69.32 -24.98 -14.82
C LEU A 824 70.35 -24.85 -15.95
N ARG A 825 70.19 -23.86 -16.84
CA ARG A 825 71.16 -23.50 -17.89
C ARG A 825 72.49 -23.06 -17.28
N ASN A 826 72.46 -22.13 -16.31
CA ASN A 826 73.65 -21.68 -15.60
C ASN A 826 74.31 -22.80 -14.76
N GLU A 827 73.52 -23.70 -14.16
CA GLU A 827 74.00 -24.88 -13.42
C GLU A 827 74.66 -25.93 -14.34
N LEU A 828 74.19 -26.07 -15.59
CA LEU A 828 74.86 -26.85 -16.64
C LEU A 828 76.16 -26.19 -17.09
N ARG A 829 76.13 -24.89 -17.42
CA ARG A 829 77.30 -24.12 -17.86
C ARG A 829 78.43 -24.14 -16.83
N GLY A 830 78.07 -24.00 -15.55
CA GLY A 830 79.00 -24.13 -14.42
C GLY A 830 79.50 -25.56 -14.14
N ARG A 831 78.85 -26.61 -14.69
CA ARG A 831 79.33 -28.00 -14.64
C ARG A 831 80.25 -28.37 -15.80
N LEU A 832 80.07 -27.77 -16.98
CA LEU A 832 80.95 -27.99 -18.14
C LEU A 832 82.16 -27.03 -18.18
N GLY A 833 82.12 -25.91 -17.43
CA GLY A 833 83.26 -24.99 -17.32
C GLY A 833 83.47 -24.06 -18.52
N ALA A 834 82.42 -23.86 -19.33
CA ALA A 834 82.46 -22.97 -20.50
C ALA A 834 82.41 -21.48 -20.12
N ALA A 835 83.07 -20.64 -20.92
CA ALA A 835 83.07 -19.18 -20.75
C ALA A 835 81.76 -18.54 -21.23
N GLU A 836 81.47 -17.31 -20.78
CA GLU A 836 80.15 -16.68 -20.96
C GLU A 836 79.71 -16.44 -22.43
N SER A 837 80.65 -16.51 -23.39
CA SER A 837 80.39 -16.24 -24.81
C SER A 837 80.29 -17.48 -25.72
N GLU A 838 80.44 -18.70 -25.20
CA GLU A 838 80.32 -19.94 -25.99
C GLU A 838 79.06 -20.73 -25.58
N GLU A 839 78.22 -21.08 -26.56
CA GLU A 839 77.01 -21.89 -26.33
C GLU A 839 77.39 -23.38 -26.33
N THR A 840 76.95 -24.12 -25.32
CA THR A 840 77.15 -25.58 -25.26
C THR A 840 76.30 -26.31 -26.31
N VAL A 841 76.69 -27.53 -26.68
CA VAL A 841 75.96 -28.33 -27.69
C VAL A 841 74.53 -28.61 -27.22
N GLU A 842 74.35 -28.84 -25.92
CA GLU A 842 73.05 -28.99 -25.28
C GLU A 842 72.23 -27.69 -25.31
N GLU A 843 72.83 -26.52 -25.10
CA GLU A 843 72.14 -25.22 -25.22
C GLU A 843 71.69 -24.94 -26.66
N LEU A 844 72.52 -25.29 -27.65
CA LEU A 844 72.18 -25.19 -29.07
C LEU A 844 71.03 -26.13 -29.46
N ASP A 845 71.02 -27.38 -28.99
CA ASP A 845 69.93 -28.32 -29.30
C ASP A 845 68.65 -27.98 -28.51
N PHE A 846 68.74 -27.45 -27.29
CA PHE A 846 67.60 -26.83 -26.60
C PHE A 846 67.06 -25.63 -27.36
N GLY A 847 67.90 -24.73 -27.88
CA GLY A 847 67.47 -23.59 -28.71
C GLY A 847 66.86 -24.02 -30.05
N LEU A 848 67.39 -25.09 -30.66
CA LEU A 848 66.84 -25.70 -31.86
C LEU A 848 65.47 -26.35 -31.59
N MET A 849 65.28 -26.99 -30.43
CA MET A 849 64.00 -27.54 -30.00
C MET A 849 62.99 -26.44 -29.64
N GLU A 850 63.40 -25.39 -28.91
CA GLU A 850 62.58 -24.21 -28.61
C GLU A 850 62.12 -23.51 -29.90
N SER A 851 63.01 -23.38 -30.89
CA SER A 851 62.68 -22.87 -32.22
C SER A 851 61.73 -23.79 -33.01
N LYS A 852 61.92 -25.12 -32.96
CA LYS A 852 61.00 -26.10 -33.59
C LYS A 852 59.61 -26.08 -32.94
N GLU A 853 59.54 -25.98 -31.61
CA GLU A 853 58.27 -25.89 -30.87
C GLU A 853 57.59 -24.55 -31.08
N MET A 854 58.33 -23.44 -31.10
CA MET A 854 57.77 -22.12 -31.45
C MET A 854 57.23 -22.09 -32.89
N ASN A 855 57.93 -22.67 -33.86
CA ASN A 855 57.41 -22.83 -35.22
C ASN A 855 56.17 -23.74 -35.28
N ARG A 856 56.15 -24.84 -34.50
CA ARG A 856 54.99 -25.73 -34.40
C ARG A 856 53.78 -25.05 -33.76
N PHE A 857 54.01 -24.18 -32.77
CA PHE A 857 52.99 -23.36 -32.11
C PHE A 857 52.46 -22.28 -33.08
N LEU A 858 53.33 -21.53 -33.74
CA LEU A 858 52.94 -20.54 -34.75
C LEU A 858 52.15 -21.17 -35.91
N LEU A 859 52.52 -22.37 -36.37
CA LEU A 859 51.75 -23.10 -37.38
C LEU A 859 50.40 -23.63 -36.86
N ALA A 860 50.28 -23.93 -35.57
CA ALA A 860 49.00 -24.28 -34.95
C ALA A 860 48.10 -23.04 -34.78
N GLU A 861 48.65 -21.89 -34.39
CA GLU A 861 47.89 -20.67 -34.20
C GLU A 861 47.50 -20.02 -35.55
N LEU A 862 48.36 -20.10 -36.58
CA LEU A 862 47.99 -19.78 -37.95
C LEU A 862 46.87 -20.70 -38.48
N ARG A 863 46.82 -21.97 -38.06
CA ARG A 863 45.69 -22.87 -38.37
C ARG A 863 44.40 -22.42 -37.67
N ASN A 864 44.49 -22.00 -36.42
CA ASN A 864 43.35 -21.51 -35.65
C ASN A 864 42.79 -20.20 -36.24
N VAL A 865 43.66 -19.24 -36.58
CA VAL A 865 43.27 -17.98 -37.24
C VAL A 865 42.71 -18.23 -38.64
N ALA A 866 43.32 -19.11 -39.43
CA ALA A 866 42.80 -19.49 -40.76
C ALA A 866 41.42 -20.20 -40.68
N ALA A 867 41.09 -20.84 -39.57
CA ALA A 867 39.78 -21.45 -39.34
C ALA A 867 38.70 -20.43 -38.93
N SER A 868 39.07 -19.28 -38.34
CA SER A 868 38.15 -18.16 -38.07
C SER A 868 38.02 -17.16 -39.22
N GLU A 869 39.08 -16.98 -40.01
CA GLU A 869 39.20 -15.95 -41.06
C GLU A 869 39.54 -16.59 -42.43
N PRO A 870 38.53 -16.88 -43.28
CA PRO A 870 38.75 -17.58 -44.56
C PRO A 870 39.59 -16.77 -45.56
N ILE A 871 39.65 -15.44 -45.42
CA ILE A 871 40.52 -14.57 -46.22
C ILE A 871 42.00 -14.82 -45.89
N VAL A 872 42.32 -15.13 -44.63
CA VAL A 872 43.67 -15.47 -44.19
C VAL A 872 44.07 -16.86 -44.70
N ALA A 873 43.15 -17.83 -44.67
CA ALA A 873 43.39 -19.16 -45.25
C ALA A 873 43.79 -19.09 -46.74
N ALA A 874 43.02 -18.35 -47.55
CA ALA A 874 43.30 -18.17 -48.98
C ALA A 874 44.66 -17.50 -49.24
N ARG A 875 45.09 -16.56 -48.39
CA ARG A 875 46.42 -15.93 -48.51
C ARG A 875 47.57 -16.84 -48.08
N LEU A 876 47.36 -17.73 -47.11
CA LEU A 876 48.37 -18.70 -46.68
C LEU A 876 48.61 -19.79 -47.74
N GLU A 877 47.55 -20.25 -48.42
CA GLU A 877 47.69 -21.15 -49.57
C GLU A 877 48.39 -20.46 -50.75
N ALA A 878 48.03 -19.21 -51.07
CA ALA A 878 48.70 -18.41 -52.11
C ALA A 878 50.20 -18.14 -51.81
N ALA A 879 50.58 -18.11 -50.53
CA ALA A 879 51.97 -18.01 -50.08
C ALA A 879 52.71 -19.37 -50.02
N GLY A 880 52.03 -20.49 -50.33
CA GLY A 880 52.62 -21.83 -50.35
C GLY A 880 52.87 -22.47 -48.97
N ILE A 881 52.33 -21.88 -47.89
CA ILE A 881 52.61 -22.32 -46.51
C ILE A 881 51.69 -23.49 -46.13
N LYS A 882 52.23 -24.72 -46.15
CA LYS A 882 51.49 -25.93 -45.78
C LYS A 882 51.34 -26.05 -44.26
N LEU A 883 50.12 -25.84 -43.77
CA LEU A 883 49.75 -26.06 -42.37
C LEU A 883 49.78 -27.57 -42.01
N PRO A 884 50.16 -27.96 -40.78
CA PRO A 884 50.23 -29.37 -40.37
C PRO A 884 48.88 -30.10 -40.39
N SER A 885 48.83 -31.27 -41.04
CA SER A 885 47.66 -32.17 -41.07
C SER A 885 47.60 -33.06 -39.82
N ASP A 886 46.40 -33.47 -39.41
CA ASP A 886 46.15 -34.11 -38.11
C ASP A 886 46.78 -35.50 -37.96
N ARG A 887 47.68 -35.66 -36.95
CA ARG A 887 48.02 -36.93 -36.28
C ARG A 887 48.96 -36.74 -35.08
N SER A 888 48.41 -36.36 -33.92
CA SER A 888 48.86 -36.81 -32.57
C SER A 888 48.18 -36.00 -31.46
N ALA A 889 47.48 -36.65 -30.54
CA ALA A 889 47.07 -36.06 -29.26
C ALA A 889 47.61 -36.88 -28.09
N PRO A 890 48.32 -36.25 -27.14
CA PRO A 890 48.45 -36.71 -25.76
C PRO A 890 47.97 -35.58 -24.79
N PRO A 891 47.91 -35.78 -23.46
CA PRO A 891 46.62 -36.06 -22.85
C PRO A 891 46.07 -34.92 -21.98
N SER A 892 44.81 -35.08 -21.59
CA SER A 892 44.03 -34.21 -20.71
C SER A 892 44.77 -33.73 -19.45
N ARG A 893 44.62 -32.44 -19.13
CA ARG A 893 44.61 -31.96 -17.74
C ARG A 893 43.42 -31.02 -17.54
N ALA A 894 42.62 -31.27 -16.51
CA ALA A 894 41.34 -30.60 -16.33
C ALA A 894 41.48 -29.22 -15.66
N ALA A 895 40.67 -28.28 -16.13
CA ALA A 895 40.13 -27.19 -15.31
C ALA A 895 38.61 -27.36 -15.26
N SER A 896 38.00 -27.17 -14.09
CA SER A 896 36.62 -27.58 -13.83
C SER A 896 35.62 -26.43 -14.04
N VAL A 897 34.64 -26.62 -14.91
CA VAL A 897 33.34 -25.94 -14.81
C VAL A 897 32.29 -26.99 -14.45
N ALA A 898 31.82 -26.95 -13.21
CA ALA A 898 30.83 -27.89 -12.72
C ALA A 898 29.41 -27.43 -13.08
N SER A 899 28.79 -28.18 -13.98
CA SER A 899 27.41 -28.68 -13.88
C SER A 899 26.33 -27.73 -13.31
N SER A 900 25.38 -27.38 -14.19
CA SER A 900 23.97 -27.63 -13.90
C SER A 900 23.31 -28.47 -15.01
N ARG A 901 22.66 -29.57 -14.63
CA ARG A 901 21.65 -30.27 -15.45
C ARG A 901 20.34 -29.50 -15.27
N ARG A 902 19.44 -29.32 -16.24
CA ARG A 902 18.95 -30.16 -17.36
C ARG A 902 18.06 -31.34 -16.93
N SER A 903 16.76 -31.06 -16.87
CA SER A 903 15.65 -32.02 -16.86
C SER A 903 14.35 -31.27 -17.24
N SER A 904 13.38 -31.82 -17.97
CA SER A 904 13.38 -32.96 -18.91
C SER A 904 12.00 -33.00 -19.59
N GLY A 905 11.95 -32.94 -20.91
CA GLY A 905 10.69 -33.14 -21.65
C GLY A 905 10.32 -34.62 -21.76
N GLY A 906 9.03 -34.94 -21.69
CA GLY A 906 8.47 -36.28 -21.95
C GLY A 906 7.16 -36.17 -22.73
N SER A 907 6.88 -37.13 -23.63
CA SER A 907 5.92 -36.94 -24.72
C SER A 907 4.85 -38.04 -24.85
N ILE A 908 3.59 -37.60 -24.84
CA ILE A 908 2.45 -38.01 -25.70
C ILE A 908 2.21 -39.50 -25.98
N SER A 909 1.07 -40.04 -25.49
CA SER A 909 0.07 -40.91 -26.19
C SER A 909 -0.91 -41.51 -25.14
N SER A 910 -2.17 -41.87 -25.42
CA SER A 910 -3.05 -41.71 -26.61
C SER A 910 -4.53 -41.90 -26.26
N ASP A 911 -5.43 -41.03 -26.76
CA ASP A 911 -6.80 -41.34 -27.27
C ASP A 911 -7.49 -40.02 -27.71
N GLY A 912 -8.49 -39.96 -28.61
CA GLY A 912 -9.04 -41.03 -29.44
C GLY A 912 -10.46 -40.74 -30.01
N SER A 913 -10.60 -39.96 -31.09
CA SER A 913 -11.82 -39.96 -31.96
C SER A 913 -11.68 -39.13 -33.25
N ASN A 914 -12.48 -39.44 -34.27
CA ASN A 914 -12.40 -38.93 -35.65
C ASN A 914 -13.46 -37.84 -35.99
N LYS A 915 -13.11 -36.89 -36.88
CA LYS A 915 -13.74 -36.73 -38.23
C LYS A 915 -13.17 -35.61 -39.11
N SER A 916 -12.58 -36.01 -40.25
CA SER A 916 -12.67 -35.43 -41.61
C SER A 916 -13.01 -33.94 -41.87
N GLY A 917 -12.17 -33.23 -42.65
CA GLY A 917 -12.53 -31.98 -43.36
C GLY A 917 -11.40 -31.44 -44.25
N THR A 918 -11.63 -31.28 -45.56
CA THR A 918 -10.58 -31.09 -46.60
C THR A 918 -10.28 -29.61 -46.97
N ILE A 919 -9.01 -29.35 -47.29
CA ILE A 919 -8.36 -28.17 -47.96
C ILE A 919 -9.02 -27.73 -49.31
N PRO A 920 -8.67 -26.58 -49.97
CA PRO A 920 -8.54 -25.16 -49.54
C PRO A 920 -9.15 -24.13 -50.56
N THR A 921 -8.89 -22.81 -50.39
CA THR A 921 -9.12 -21.68 -51.35
C THR A 921 -10.60 -21.29 -51.63
N ARG A 922 -10.94 -20.09 -52.15
CA ARG A 922 -10.17 -19.01 -52.81
C ARG A 922 -10.73 -17.59 -52.49
N GLN A 923 -9.90 -16.59 -52.77
CA GLN A 923 -10.05 -15.13 -52.65
C GLN A 923 -11.23 -14.51 -53.45
N VAL A 924 -11.62 -13.27 -53.07
CA VAL A 924 -12.27 -12.16 -53.85
C VAL A 924 -13.73 -11.75 -53.47
N GLN A 925 -13.92 -10.42 -53.35
CA GLN A 925 -15.13 -9.57 -53.41
C GLN A 925 -16.11 -9.43 -52.21
N PHE A 926 -16.18 -8.16 -51.73
CA PHE A 926 -17.39 -7.33 -51.52
C PHE A 926 -18.72 -7.99 -52.00
N SER A 927 -19.86 -7.90 -51.30
CA SER A 927 -20.39 -6.78 -50.49
C SER A 927 -21.70 -7.16 -49.79
N GLY A 928 -22.16 -6.36 -48.81
CA GLY A 928 -23.60 -6.09 -48.65
C GLY A 928 -24.33 -6.66 -47.42
N LEU A 929 -24.53 -5.77 -46.45
CA LEU A 929 -25.78 -5.58 -45.67
C LEU A 929 -26.29 -6.62 -44.65
N ARG A 930 -26.38 -6.12 -43.41
CA ARG A 930 -27.32 -6.48 -42.31
C ARG A 930 -27.13 -7.82 -41.61
N GLY A 931 -26.76 -7.70 -40.33
CA GLY A 931 -26.56 -8.74 -39.31
C GLY A 931 -26.00 -8.04 -38.08
#